data_AF-A0A388K388-F1
#
_entry.id   AF-A0A388K388-F1
#
_cell.length_a   1.000
_cell.length_b   1.000
_cell.length_c   1.000
_cell.angle_alpha   90.00
_cell.angle_beta   90.00
_cell.angle_gamma   90.00
#
_symmetry.space_group_name_H-M   'P 1'
#
loop_
_entity.id
_entity.type
_entity.pdbx_description
1 polymer ?
#
loop_
_entity_poly.entity_id
_entity_poly.type
_entity_poly.pdbx_seq_one_letter_code
_entity_poly.pdbx_strand_id
1 'polypeptide(L)'
;MPQLSRFSSGLKTDGEKKKSNDGNDDDDEEEEEEEEEKGGEGGGGGGGGGERRSGEEKRRKEREEEEREEEERKEEAAEQLVGLPEEAAVMTSGQGNASSSGVDRLGSRKQLGWRDSSMPDSTPGGGVLGARGGDWEGGGRGGGGGGGGGGGEEEEEEEESDVFLLGKSYFDMKEYRRAAHALRGLPGKKAFFLRSYAMYLAGEKRKEEEAVEMAGPLGKSEVVNRELAALESELGRNYEQDQLDAFGMYLYGVVLHQRERKAEARMVLCASVNSYPLNWSTWAELQAICTEPETLPNLSLNEHWMKYFFLASVYLDLQKNKEGLHQYQLLLADFPRSEYILAQTATAQYNLRSFDEAQELFESLLGSDPYRIEGMDIYSNILYVKEAFSALSYLAHKAVLTDKYRPETCCIVGNYYSLKAQHQKAVLYFKRALKLNRQYLSAWTLMGHEYVEMKNTPAAIDAYRRAVDINPRDYRAWYGLGQTYEILGMPYYALYYYRRATQLRPHDPRMWCAMGQCYENEQLLMHDAAIRCYKRAVSNNDREGIALLKLAKLHEQLKQADAAAHYYRKWMDQTEGQDISEALLYLANYCKTKRLYEEATQYATRLLDYGGPKKEDAKPLLREIRSEQQHVPLSPLMEMETVSP
;
A
#
# COMPACT_ATOMS: atom_id res chain seq x y z
N MET A 1 0.96 -6.27 -7.21
CA MET A 1 -0.11 -6.40 -8.22
C MET A 1 0.42 -6.43 -9.67
N PRO A 2 0.81 -7.62 -10.16
CA PRO A 2 0.61 -8.08 -11.55
C PRO A 2 -0.84 -8.37 -11.95
N GLN A 3 -1.79 -8.27 -11.02
CA GLN A 3 -3.19 -8.04 -11.35
C GLN A 3 -3.33 -6.97 -12.45
N LEU A 4 -2.63 -5.83 -12.28
CA LEU A 4 -2.62 -4.71 -13.23
C LEU A 4 -1.92 -4.98 -14.58
N SER A 5 -0.97 -5.93 -14.69
CA SER A 5 -0.35 -6.23 -15.99
C SER A 5 -1.19 -7.21 -16.81
N ARG A 6 -1.92 -8.14 -16.17
CA ARG A 6 -2.93 -8.99 -16.83
C ARG A 6 -4.18 -8.24 -17.26
N PHE A 7 -4.57 -7.20 -16.53
CA PHE A 7 -5.67 -6.32 -16.94
C PHE A 7 -5.41 -5.61 -18.30
N SER A 8 -4.15 -5.37 -18.67
CA SER A 8 -3.80 -4.72 -19.95
C SER A 8 -3.59 -5.70 -21.12
N SER A 9 -3.31 -6.97 -20.84
CA SER A 9 -2.98 -7.99 -21.85
C SER A 9 -4.16 -8.90 -22.21
N GLY A 10 -5.24 -8.90 -21.44
CA GLY A 10 -6.42 -9.78 -21.63
C GLY A 10 -7.40 -9.42 -22.76
N LEU A 11 -7.23 -8.29 -23.47
CA LEU A 11 -8.21 -7.85 -24.50
C LEU A 11 -8.03 -8.47 -25.89
N LYS A 12 -7.11 -9.44 -26.08
CA LYS A 12 -6.98 -10.19 -27.34
C LYS A 12 -6.65 -11.65 -27.07
N THR A 13 -7.66 -12.51 -27.06
CA THR A 13 -7.68 -13.82 -27.74
C THR A 13 -9.00 -14.53 -27.43
N ASP A 14 -9.94 -14.45 -28.38
CA ASP A 14 -10.94 -15.50 -28.56
C ASP A 14 -10.22 -16.79 -28.98
N GLY A 15 -10.53 -17.92 -28.33
CA GLY A 15 -10.17 -19.23 -28.86
C GLY A 15 -9.96 -20.32 -27.82
N GLU A 16 -10.98 -21.18 -27.72
CA GLU A 16 -10.95 -22.60 -27.28
C GLU A 16 -11.45 -22.93 -25.87
N LYS A 17 -12.79 -23.10 -25.81
CA LYS A 17 -13.45 -23.93 -24.81
C LYS A 17 -12.97 -25.39 -24.95
N LYS A 18 -12.20 -25.88 -23.99
CA LYS A 18 -12.14 -27.32 -23.67
C LYS A 18 -12.97 -27.59 -22.42
N LYS A 19 -14.11 -28.25 -22.62
CA LYS A 19 -14.86 -28.94 -21.57
C LYS A 19 -13.99 -30.08 -21.04
N SER A 20 -13.67 -30.06 -19.76
CA SER A 20 -13.38 -31.28 -19.01
C SER A 20 -14.40 -31.37 -17.88
N ASN A 21 -15.19 -32.42 -18.00
CA ASN A 21 -16.16 -32.94 -17.05
C ASN A 21 -15.37 -33.71 -15.99
N ASP A 22 -15.63 -33.44 -14.71
CA ASP A 22 -15.42 -34.26 -13.51
C ASP A 22 -15.75 -33.30 -12.36
N GLY A 23 -16.68 -33.53 -11.45
CA GLY A 23 -17.13 -34.76 -10.82
C GLY A 23 -17.21 -34.40 -9.34
N ASN A 24 -18.39 -34.53 -8.74
CA ASN A 24 -18.71 -34.22 -7.34
C ASN A 24 -17.62 -34.63 -6.35
N ASP A 25 -17.42 -33.83 -5.31
CA ASP A 25 -17.71 -34.18 -3.91
C ASP A 25 -17.27 -33.02 -3.00
N ASP A 26 -17.85 -32.97 -1.80
CA ASP A 26 -17.75 -31.94 -0.74
C ASP A 26 -18.86 -30.86 -0.78
N ASP A 27 -20.10 -31.35 -0.84
CA ASP A 27 -21.22 -30.78 -0.09
C ASP A 27 -21.07 -31.27 1.37
N ASP A 28 -20.75 -30.37 2.30
CA ASP A 28 -21.20 -30.42 3.69
C ASP A 28 -20.71 -29.14 4.41
N GLU A 29 -21.63 -28.52 5.15
CA GLU A 29 -21.47 -27.30 5.99
C GLU A 29 -21.46 -25.94 5.25
N GLU A 30 -22.64 -25.33 5.07
CA GLU A 30 -22.94 -23.91 5.34
C GLU A 30 -24.38 -23.59 4.84
N GLU A 31 -25.40 -24.17 5.49
CA GLU A 31 -26.84 -23.82 5.28
C GLU A 31 -27.48 -23.09 6.47
N GLU A 32 -26.70 -22.68 7.47
CA GLU A 32 -27.19 -21.93 8.63
C GLU A 32 -26.64 -20.50 8.64
N GLU A 33 -27.15 -19.61 7.78
CA GLU A 33 -26.99 -18.14 7.98
C GLU A 33 -27.95 -17.27 7.11
N GLU A 34 -28.87 -17.85 6.31
CA GLU A 34 -29.79 -17.08 5.44
C GLU A 34 -31.17 -16.73 6.05
N GLU A 35 -31.45 -17.03 7.33
CA GLU A 35 -32.80 -16.80 7.90
C GLU A 35 -33.05 -15.44 8.60
N GLU A 36 -32.09 -14.52 8.71
CA GLU A 36 -32.33 -13.24 9.41
C GLU A 36 -32.90 -12.08 8.55
N GLU A 37 -33.07 -12.23 7.23
CA GLU A 37 -33.56 -11.13 6.37
C GLU A 37 -35.06 -11.14 6.01
N LYS A 38 -35.88 -12.03 6.61
CA LYS A 38 -37.33 -12.11 6.30
C LYS A 38 -38.22 -12.11 7.55
N GLY A 39 -38.27 -10.98 8.25
CA GLY A 39 -39.24 -10.79 9.33
C GLY A 39 -39.53 -9.32 9.61
N GLY A 40 -40.42 -8.70 8.83
CA GLY A 40 -40.78 -7.30 9.11
C GLY A 40 -41.76 -6.60 8.18
N GLU A 41 -42.75 -7.28 7.61
CA GLU A 41 -43.91 -6.58 7.01
C GLU A 41 -45.20 -6.99 7.73
N GLY A 42 -45.61 -6.13 8.67
CA GLY A 42 -46.87 -6.22 9.41
C GLY A 42 -47.28 -4.80 9.83
N GLY A 43 -48.34 -4.29 9.19
CA GLY A 43 -48.68 -2.88 9.09
C GLY A 43 -49.21 -2.16 10.34
N GLY A 44 -49.27 -0.83 10.22
CA GLY A 44 -50.17 0.03 10.99
C GLY A 44 -49.55 1.35 11.46
N GLY A 45 -49.92 2.46 10.84
CA GLY A 45 -49.71 3.81 11.41
C GLY A 45 -49.50 4.91 10.37
N GLY A 46 -50.58 5.55 9.93
CA GLY A 46 -50.56 6.60 8.92
C GLY A 46 -50.04 7.95 9.41
N GLY A 47 -49.73 8.80 8.42
CA GLY A 47 -49.64 10.27 8.57
C GLY A 47 -48.26 10.82 8.95
N GLY A 48 -47.31 10.87 8.00
CA GLY A 48 -46.04 11.57 8.21
C GLY A 48 -44.95 11.32 7.16
N GLY A 49 -45.14 10.33 6.26
CA GLY A 49 -44.10 9.89 5.32
C GLY A 49 -43.88 10.75 4.07
N GLY A 50 -44.73 11.75 3.79
CA GLY A 50 -44.63 12.57 2.58
C GLY A 50 -43.49 13.60 2.62
N GLU A 51 -43.31 14.28 3.75
CA GLU A 51 -42.31 15.35 3.89
C GLU A 51 -40.89 14.82 4.15
N ARG A 52 -40.74 13.70 4.86
CA ARG A 52 -39.41 13.06 5.09
C ARG A 52 -38.86 12.39 3.83
N ARG A 53 -39.69 11.69 3.05
CA ARG A 53 -39.29 11.12 1.76
C ARG A 53 -38.99 12.22 0.73
N SER A 54 -39.77 13.31 0.73
CA SER A 54 -39.47 14.49 -0.08
C SER A 54 -38.13 15.15 0.29
N GLY A 55 -37.80 15.20 1.58
CA GLY A 55 -36.52 15.74 2.07
C GLY A 55 -35.32 14.86 1.73
N GLU A 56 -35.43 13.54 1.87
CA GLU A 56 -34.38 12.59 1.46
C GLU A 56 -34.18 12.55 -0.05
N GLU A 57 -35.26 12.57 -0.82
CA GLU A 57 -35.18 12.59 -2.29
C GLU A 57 -34.61 13.92 -2.80
N LYS A 58 -34.93 15.04 -2.15
CA LYS A 58 -34.34 16.34 -2.47
C LYS A 58 -32.85 16.40 -2.12
N ARG A 59 -32.46 15.89 -0.95
CA ARG A 59 -31.03 15.79 -0.55
C ARG A 59 -30.25 14.85 -1.45
N ARG A 60 -30.88 13.77 -1.94
CA ARG A 60 -30.29 12.86 -2.92
C ARG A 60 -30.08 13.54 -4.27
N LYS A 61 -31.07 14.29 -4.76
CA LYS A 61 -30.94 15.09 -5.99
C LYS A 61 -29.89 16.19 -5.86
N GLU A 62 -29.85 16.88 -4.72
CA GLU A 62 -28.81 17.88 -4.42
C GLU A 62 -27.41 17.23 -4.39
N ARG A 63 -27.25 16.03 -3.81
CA ARG A 63 -25.97 15.28 -3.87
C ARG A 63 -25.61 14.82 -5.28
N GLU A 64 -26.58 14.31 -6.05
CA GLU A 64 -26.35 13.88 -7.43
C GLU A 64 -25.98 15.10 -8.33
N GLU A 65 -26.54 16.28 -8.06
CA GLU A 65 -26.23 17.54 -8.75
C GLU A 65 -24.86 18.10 -8.33
N GLU A 66 -24.53 18.09 -7.03
CA GLU A 66 -23.20 18.46 -6.53
C GLU A 66 -22.10 17.51 -7.07
N GLU A 67 -22.37 16.20 -7.10
CA GLU A 67 -21.45 15.22 -7.68
C GLU A 67 -21.24 15.47 -9.17
N ARG A 68 -22.31 15.79 -9.90
CA ARG A 68 -22.23 16.13 -11.32
C ARG A 68 -21.46 17.43 -11.57
N GLU A 69 -21.68 18.48 -10.78
CA GLU A 69 -20.90 19.71 -10.86
C GLU A 69 -19.42 19.49 -10.50
N GLU A 70 -19.13 18.66 -9.49
CA GLU A 70 -17.77 18.30 -9.13
C GLU A 70 -17.09 17.50 -10.24
N GLU A 71 -17.84 16.62 -10.91
CA GLU A 71 -17.40 15.86 -12.07
C GLU A 71 -17.15 16.77 -13.28
N GLU A 72 -18.02 17.74 -13.56
CA GLU A 72 -17.81 18.73 -14.62
C GLU A 72 -16.58 19.60 -14.33
N ARG A 73 -16.37 20.04 -13.07
CA ARG A 73 -15.14 20.76 -12.68
C ARG A 73 -13.88 19.92 -12.81
N LYS A 74 -13.96 18.61 -12.53
CA LYS A 74 -12.83 17.67 -12.72
C LYS A 74 -12.54 17.45 -14.19
N GLU A 75 -13.56 17.42 -15.04
CA GLU A 75 -13.44 17.35 -16.49
C GLU A 75 -12.79 18.62 -17.05
N GLU A 76 -13.31 19.80 -16.71
CA GLU A 76 -12.71 21.08 -17.09
C GLU A 76 -11.27 21.22 -16.58
N ALA A 77 -11.00 20.78 -15.35
CA ALA A 77 -9.64 20.75 -14.80
C ALA A 77 -8.76 19.75 -15.57
N ALA A 78 -9.27 18.57 -15.93
CA ALA A 78 -8.54 17.60 -16.74
C ALA A 78 -8.22 18.16 -18.13
N GLU A 79 -9.19 18.81 -18.79
CA GLU A 79 -9.01 19.48 -20.08
C GLU A 79 -7.98 20.62 -20.01
N GLN A 80 -8.04 21.46 -18.98
CA GLN A 80 -7.04 22.52 -18.76
C GLN A 80 -5.64 21.93 -18.48
N LEU A 81 -5.59 20.80 -17.77
CA LEU A 81 -4.35 20.09 -17.45
C LEU A 81 -3.73 19.40 -18.67
N VAL A 82 -4.53 19.07 -19.68
CA VAL A 82 -4.09 18.55 -20.99
C VAL A 82 -3.44 19.64 -21.85
N GLY A 83 -3.87 20.90 -21.70
CA GLY A 83 -3.37 22.05 -22.47
C GLY A 83 -2.08 22.70 -21.95
N LEU A 84 -1.65 22.38 -20.72
CA LEU A 84 -0.45 22.96 -20.12
C LEU A 84 0.81 22.14 -20.47
N PRO A 85 1.91 22.75 -20.93
CA PRO A 85 3.20 22.06 -20.97
C PRO A 85 3.56 21.61 -19.55
N GLU A 86 3.68 20.29 -19.34
CA GLU A 86 3.89 19.66 -18.02
C GLU A 86 5.14 20.15 -17.26
N GLU A 87 6.03 20.90 -17.91
CA GLU A 87 7.16 21.59 -17.27
C GLU A 87 6.71 22.58 -16.18
N ALA A 88 5.53 23.19 -16.30
CA ALA A 88 4.98 24.10 -15.31
C ALA A 88 4.50 23.40 -14.02
N ALA A 89 4.18 22.10 -14.08
CA ALA A 89 3.68 21.34 -12.93
C ALA A 89 4.78 20.67 -12.08
N VAL A 90 6.03 20.69 -12.57
CA VAL A 90 7.21 20.16 -11.84
C VAL A 90 8.09 21.31 -11.31
N MET A 91 7.96 22.53 -11.84
CA MET A 91 8.75 23.68 -11.37
C MET A 91 8.36 24.23 -9.99
N THR A 92 7.33 23.70 -9.32
CA THR A 92 7.12 23.96 -7.87
C THR A 92 7.85 22.97 -6.96
N SER A 93 8.60 22.01 -7.51
CA SER A 93 9.45 21.11 -6.73
C SER A 93 10.87 21.08 -7.31
N GLY A 94 11.74 21.92 -6.74
CA GLY A 94 13.19 21.72 -6.77
C GLY A 94 13.97 22.42 -7.89
N GLN A 95 14.13 23.75 -7.78
CA GLN A 95 15.33 24.44 -8.27
C GLN A 95 15.84 25.42 -7.21
N GLY A 96 16.70 24.93 -6.34
CA GLY A 96 17.58 25.73 -5.48
C GLY A 96 19.02 25.56 -5.94
N ASN A 97 19.32 25.95 -7.18
CA ASN A 97 20.69 26.04 -7.68
C ASN A 97 21.22 27.43 -7.29
N ALA A 98 21.85 27.54 -6.11
CA ALA A 98 22.62 28.72 -5.74
C ALA A 98 24.10 28.38 -5.84
N SER A 99 24.67 28.84 -6.95
CA SER A 99 26.10 28.95 -7.21
C SER A 99 26.87 29.61 -6.07
N SER A 100 28.05 29.06 -5.84
CA SER A 100 29.18 29.59 -5.11
C SER A 100 29.49 31.07 -5.36
N SER A 101 29.68 31.84 -4.28
CA SER A 101 30.66 32.92 -4.22
C SER A 101 31.16 33.03 -2.77
N GLY A 102 32.44 32.72 -2.56
CA GLY A 102 33.02 32.53 -1.24
C GLY A 102 33.45 33.80 -0.52
N VAL A 103 33.97 33.63 0.69
CA VAL A 103 35.13 34.33 1.27
C VAL A 103 35.70 33.45 2.40
N ASP A 104 36.89 32.88 2.17
CA ASP A 104 38.07 32.92 3.05
C ASP A 104 37.88 33.04 4.58
N ARG A 105 38.36 32.06 5.36
CA ARG A 105 39.73 31.99 5.95
C ARG A 105 39.81 31.38 7.36
N LEU A 106 40.92 30.65 7.54
CA LEU A 106 41.66 30.30 8.77
C LEU A 106 41.04 29.19 9.64
N GLY A 107 41.71 28.08 9.98
CA GLY A 107 43.12 27.74 9.88
C GLY A 107 43.48 26.82 11.06
N SER A 108 43.89 25.58 10.76
CA SER A 108 44.83 24.75 11.52
C SER A 108 44.57 24.45 13.00
N ARG A 109 44.34 23.16 13.34
CA ARG A 109 45.31 22.37 14.13
C ARG A 109 44.95 20.88 14.30
N LYS A 110 45.88 20.06 13.80
CA LYS A 110 46.52 18.87 14.41
C LYS A 110 45.68 17.63 14.78
N GLN A 111 45.97 16.59 14.01
CA GLN A 111 46.13 15.19 14.41
C GLN A 111 46.65 15.00 15.85
N LEU A 112 46.15 13.96 16.52
CA LEU A 112 46.95 13.02 17.31
C LEU A 112 46.14 11.73 17.49
N GLY A 113 46.63 10.64 16.90
CA GLY A 113 46.17 9.29 17.21
C GLY A 113 46.82 8.76 18.48
N TRP A 114 46.16 7.83 19.14
CA TRP A 114 46.77 6.92 20.10
C TRP A 114 46.22 5.50 19.90
N ARG A 115 47.16 4.57 19.91
CA ARG A 115 47.03 3.12 19.80
C ARG A 115 46.60 2.47 21.11
N ASP A 116 46.10 1.24 20.97
CA ASP A 116 46.28 0.07 21.82
C ASP A 116 46.22 0.24 23.35
N SER A 117 45.28 -0.46 23.99
CA SER A 117 45.57 -1.28 25.16
C SER A 117 44.51 -2.36 25.36
N SER A 118 45.02 -3.56 25.53
CA SER A 118 44.42 -4.89 25.63
C SER A 118 43.62 -5.17 26.91
N MET A 119 42.79 -6.22 26.82
CA MET A 119 42.18 -6.99 27.92
C MET A 119 43.19 -7.38 29.03
N PRO A 120 42.70 -7.82 30.20
CA PRO A 120 42.63 -9.28 30.39
C PRO A 120 41.39 -9.82 31.12
N ASP A 121 41.19 -11.09 30.82
CA ASP A 121 40.26 -12.10 31.33
C ASP A 121 40.52 -12.48 32.81
N SER A 122 39.48 -12.91 33.52
CA SER A 122 39.55 -13.91 34.60
C SER A 122 38.15 -14.31 35.11
N THR A 123 37.80 -15.56 34.86
CA THR A 123 36.91 -16.40 35.70
C THR A 123 37.79 -17.22 36.66
N PRO A 124 37.28 -17.76 37.79
CA PRO A 124 36.67 -19.09 37.75
C PRO A 124 35.56 -19.39 38.80
N GLY A 125 34.67 -20.34 38.47
CA GLY A 125 34.47 -21.54 39.30
C GLY A 125 33.35 -21.60 40.36
N GLY A 126 32.20 -22.17 39.96
CA GLY A 126 31.58 -23.39 40.52
C GLY A 126 31.21 -23.51 42.01
N GLY A 127 29.92 -23.80 42.29
CA GLY A 127 29.45 -24.34 43.57
C GLY A 127 27.95 -24.66 43.59
N VAL A 128 27.62 -25.94 43.52
CA VAL A 128 26.27 -26.55 43.60
C VAL A 128 25.76 -26.61 45.06
N LEU A 129 24.43 -26.77 45.23
CA LEU A 129 23.61 -27.28 46.36
C LEU A 129 22.46 -26.29 46.64
N GLY A 130 21.17 -26.60 46.73
CA GLY A 130 20.46 -27.87 46.91
C GLY A 130 19.29 -27.62 47.90
N ALA A 131 18.06 -27.81 47.42
CA ALA A 131 16.83 -28.14 48.17
C ALA A 131 16.37 -27.28 49.36
N ARG A 132 15.14 -26.75 49.29
CA ARG A 132 13.96 -27.28 50.03
C ARG A 132 12.73 -26.39 49.82
N GLY A 133 11.69 -26.99 49.25
CA GLY A 133 10.32 -26.55 49.46
C GLY A 133 9.85 -26.90 50.87
N GLY A 134 8.94 -26.08 51.40
CA GLY A 134 8.29 -26.28 52.68
C GLY A 134 6.98 -25.50 52.69
N ASP A 135 5.89 -26.23 52.45
CA ASP A 135 4.52 -25.85 52.77
C ASP A 135 4.39 -25.50 54.25
N TRP A 136 3.63 -24.45 54.60
CA TRP A 136 2.95 -24.34 55.90
C TRP A 136 1.64 -23.55 55.74
N GLU A 137 0.52 -24.29 55.82
CA GLU A 137 -0.79 -23.76 56.21
C GLU A 137 -0.85 -23.55 57.73
N GLY A 138 -1.57 -22.51 58.15
CA GLY A 138 -2.52 -22.55 59.27
C GLY A 138 -2.01 -22.41 60.70
N GLY A 139 -2.40 -21.34 61.40
CA GLY A 139 -2.36 -21.28 62.87
C GLY A 139 -2.49 -19.87 63.44
N GLY A 140 -3.63 -19.58 64.08
CA GLY A 140 -4.00 -18.21 64.46
C GLY A 140 -3.69 -17.76 65.90
N ARG A 141 -3.98 -16.47 66.08
CA ARG A 141 -4.38 -15.70 67.29
C ARG A 141 -3.38 -15.42 68.44
N GLY A 142 -3.35 -14.12 68.76
CA GLY A 142 -2.92 -13.50 70.03
C GLY A 142 -1.81 -12.48 69.76
N GLY A 143 -1.97 -11.17 69.82
CA GLY A 143 -2.85 -10.32 70.61
C GLY A 143 -1.97 -9.40 71.46
N GLY A 144 -1.96 -8.09 71.19
CA GLY A 144 -1.44 -7.09 72.14
C GLY A 144 -0.48 -6.04 71.58
N GLY A 145 -1.06 -4.96 71.04
CA GLY A 145 -0.82 -3.58 71.51
C GLY A 145 0.54 -2.91 71.32
N GLY A 146 0.52 -1.82 70.55
CA GLY A 146 1.25 -0.59 70.91
C GLY A 146 2.38 -0.18 69.97
N GLY A 147 2.06 0.65 68.98
CA GLY A 147 3.05 1.30 68.11
C GLY A 147 2.40 2.05 66.96
N GLY A 148 1.45 2.95 67.27
CA GLY A 148 0.83 3.83 66.28
C GLY A 148 1.83 4.83 65.71
N GLY A 149 1.80 5.02 64.40
CA GLY A 149 2.52 6.11 63.73
C GLY A 149 2.98 5.86 62.29
N GLY A 150 2.73 4.70 61.68
CA GLY A 150 3.19 4.42 60.30
C GLY A 150 2.25 3.61 59.39
N GLY A 151 1.07 3.17 59.87
CA GLY A 151 0.18 2.29 59.09
C GLY A 151 -0.80 2.99 58.13
N GLY A 152 -0.97 4.32 58.24
CA GLY A 152 -1.93 5.03 57.40
C GLY A 152 -1.48 5.20 55.95
N GLU A 153 -0.18 5.38 55.71
CA GLU A 153 0.37 5.51 54.35
C GLU A 153 0.42 4.14 53.64
N GLU A 154 0.71 3.06 54.37
CA GLU A 154 0.71 1.69 53.81
C GLU A 154 -0.72 1.19 53.51
N GLU A 155 -1.71 1.47 54.38
CA GLU A 155 -3.12 1.11 54.14
C GLU A 155 -3.73 1.93 52.99
N GLU A 156 -3.40 3.23 52.86
CA GLU A 156 -3.84 4.06 51.73
C GLU A 156 -3.19 3.61 50.41
N GLU A 157 -1.90 3.25 50.39
CA GLU A 157 -1.24 2.69 49.20
C GLU A 157 -1.82 1.32 48.78
N GLU A 158 -2.20 0.47 49.74
CA GLU A 158 -2.88 -0.81 49.48
C GLU A 158 -4.31 -0.61 48.93
N GLU A 159 -5.09 0.30 49.51
CA GLU A 159 -6.43 0.65 49.00
C GLU A 159 -6.37 1.25 47.59
N GLU A 160 -5.38 2.11 47.31
CA GLU A 160 -5.13 2.65 45.97
C GLU A 160 -4.76 1.56 44.95
N SER A 161 -3.98 0.57 45.39
CA SER A 161 -3.63 -0.62 44.58
C SER A 161 -4.85 -1.49 44.27
N ASP A 162 -5.74 -1.71 45.25
CA ASP A 162 -6.94 -2.54 45.08
C ASP A 162 -7.96 -1.89 44.12
N VAL A 163 -8.19 -0.59 44.27
CA VAL A 163 -9.10 0.15 43.36
C VAL A 163 -8.49 0.24 41.96
N PHE A 164 -7.16 0.38 41.85
CA PHE A 164 -6.47 0.34 40.56
C PHE A 164 -6.63 -1.04 39.88
N LEU A 165 -6.44 -2.13 40.63
CA LEU A 165 -6.60 -3.49 40.13
C LEU A 165 -8.05 -3.77 39.70
N LEU A 166 -9.02 -3.29 40.48
CA LEU A 166 -10.44 -3.35 40.11
C LEU A 166 -10.71 -2.58 38.81
N GLY A 167 -10.22 -1.35 38.71
CA GLY A 167 -10.34 -0.54 37.49
C GLY A 167 -9.69 -1.22 36.28
N LYS A 168 -8.53 -1.86 36.47
CA LYS A 168 -7.84 -2.63 35.43
C LYS A 168 -8.62 -3.89 35.03
N SER A 169 -9.24 -4.58 35.98
CA SER A 169 -10.08 -5.75 35.69
C SER A 169 -11.30 -5.37 34.83
N TYR A 170 -11.96 -4.24 35.13
CA TYR A 170 -13.05 -3.71 34.29
C TYR A 170 -12.56 -3.30 32.90
N PHE A 171 -11.34 -2.74 32.82
CA PHE A 171 -10.73 -2.37 31.55
C PHE A 171 -10.48 -3.61 30.67
N ASP A 172 -9.97 -4.69 31.25
CA ASP A 172 -9.67 -5.94 30.53
C ASP A 172 -10.94 -6.64 30.02
N MET A 173 -12.05 -6.52 30.76
CA MET A 173 -13.38 -6.95 30.33
C MET A 173 -14.04 -6.01 29.32
N LYS A 174 -13.35 -4.96 28.85
CA LYS A 174 -13.84 -3.93 27.93
C LYS A 174 -15.04 -3.12 28.47
N GLU A 175 -15.20 -3.06 29.79
CA GLU A 175 -16.20 -2.24 30.48
C GLU A 175 -15.64 -0.84 30.81
N TYR A 176 -15.24 -0.11 29.77
CA TYR A 176 -14.42 1.10 29.91
C TYR A 176 -15.04 2.21 30.79
N ARG A 177 -16.36 2.41 30.75
CA ARG A 177 -17.02 3.42 31.61
C ARG A 177 -16.98 3.06 33.10
N ARG A 178 -17.09 1.77 33.42
CA ARG A 178 -16.99 1.29 34.81
C ARG A 178 -15.57 1.41 35.32
N ALA A 179 -14.59 1.08 34.49
CA ALA A 179 -13.17 1.32 34.78
C ALA A 179 -12.91 2.81 35.07
N ALA A 180 -13.38 3.71 34.21
CA ALA A 180 -13.22 5.15 34.40
C ALA A 180 -13.90 5.67 35.68
N HIS A 181 -15.08 5.13 36.03
CA HIS A 181 -15.79 5.49 37.26
C HIS A 181 -15.03 5.03 38.51
N ALA A 182 -14.53 3.79 38.53
CA ALA A 182 -13.76 3.25 39.64
C ALA A 182 -12.49 4.06 39.91
N LEU A 183 -11.83 4.56 38.85
CA LEU A 183 -10.55 5.28 38.94
C LEU A 183 -10.69 6.80 39.17
N ARG A 184 -11.91 7.35 39.36
CA ARG A 184 -12.14 8.81 39.37
C ARG A 184 -11.41 9.56 40.50
N GLY A 185 -11.25 8.92 41.66
CA GLY A 185 -10.72 9.53 42.89
C GLY A 185 -9.27 9.21 43.22
N LEU A 186 -8.60 8.35 42.45
CA LEU A 186 -7.24 7.90 42.76
C LEU A 186 -6.20 8.95 42.35
N PRO A 187 -5.35 9.43 43.28
CA PRO A 187 -4.20 10.25 42.95
C PRO A 187 -3.09 9.36 42.38
N GLY A 188 -2.70 9.56 41.12
CA GLY A 188 -1.58 8.81 40.56
C GLY A 188 -1.49 8.90 39.05
N LYS A 189 -0.28 9.02 38.50
CA LYS A 189 -0.06 9.19 37.05
C LYS A 189 -0.59 7.98 36.25
N LYS A 190 -0.37 6.76 36.76
CA LYS A 190 -0.87 5.51 36.14
C LYS A 190 -2.39 5.40 36.17
N ALA A 191 -3.02 5.71 37.32
CA ALA A 191 -4.47 5.69 37.47
C ALA A 191 -5.13 6.76 36.61
N PHE A 192 -4.56 7.97 36.57
CA PHE A 192 -5.00 9.06 35.71
C PHE A 192 -4.92 8.68 34.22
N PHE A 193 -3.81 8.09 33.78
CA PHE A 193 -3.67 7.60 32.40
C PHE A 193 -4.71 6.54 32.08
N LEU A 194 -4.84 5.49 32.90
CA LEU A 194 -5.78 4.39 32.66
C LEU A 194 -7.23 4.89 32.63
N ARG A 195 -7.60 5.81 33.53
CA ARG A 195 -8.92 6.45 33.55
C ARG A 195 -9.20 7.23 32.27
N SER A 196 -8.26 8.09 31.88
CA SER A 196 -8.39 8.93 30.69
C SER A 196 -8.42 8.09 29.41
N TYR A 197 -7.61 7.03 29.37
CA TYR A 197 -7.58 6.07 28.27
C TYR A 197 -8.87 5.23 28.19
N ALA A 198 -9.40 4.81 29.33
CA ALA A 198 -10.71 4.13 29.39
C ALA A 198 -11.83 5.05 28.89
N MET A 199 -11.85 6.32 29.30
CA MET A 199 -12.84 7.29 28.77
C MET A 199 -12.71 7.47 27.25
N TYR A 200 -11.48 7.55 26.74
CA TYR A 200 -11.21 7.63 25.31
C TYR A 200 -11.78 6.40 24.56
N LEU A 201 -11.46 5.19 25.01
CA LEU A 201 -11.94 3.94 24.39
C LEU A 201 -13.45 3.75 24.54
N ALA A 202 -14.06 4.19 25.65
CA ALA A 202 -15.52 4.20 25.81
C ALA A 202 -16.20 5.08 24.76
N GLY A 203 -15.55 6.19 24.41
CA GLY A 203 -15.99 7.10 23.37
C GLY A 203 -15.84 6.52 21.95
N GLU A 204 -14.70 5.90 21.64
CA GLU A 204 -14.49 5.24 20.35
C GLU A 204 -15.45 4.06 20.14
N LYS A 205 -15.63 3.20 21.15
CA LYS A 205 -16.59 2.09 21.09
C LYS A 205 -18.01 2.59 20.78
N ARG A 206 -18.44 3.67 21.44
CA ARG A 206 -19.76 4.26 21.18
C ARG A 206 -19.86 4.84 19.76
N LYS A 207 -18.79 5.48 19.28
CA LYS A 207 -18.73 6.01 17.92
C LYS A 207 -18.84 4.88 16.88
N GLU A 208 -18.20 3.74 17.11
CA GLU A 208 -18.33 2.56 16.25
C GLU A 208 -19.77 2.02 16.25
N GLU A 209 -20.39 1.86 17.43
CA GLU A 209 -21.79 1.44 17.57
C GLU A 209 -22.76 2.40 16.84
N GLU A 210 -22.66 3.71 17.12
CA GLU A 210 -23.49 4.74 16.48
C GLU A 210 -23.23 4.83 14.96
N ALA A 211 -22.00 4.57 14.50
CA ALA A 211 -21.66 4.54 13.08
C ALA A 211 -22.32 3.36 12.35
N VAL A 212 -22.37 2.19 12.97
CA VAL A 212 -23.03 1.00 12.42
C VAL A 212 -24.54 1.22 12.32
N GLU A 213 -25.16 1.85 13.33
CA GLU A 213 -26.60 2.14 13.34
C GLU A 213 -27.00 3.18 12.28
N MET A 214 -26.23 4.27 12.12
CA MET A 214 -26.62 5.40 11.27
C MET A 214 -26.29 5.22 9.79
N ALA A 215 -25.13 4.65 9.47
CA ALA A 215 -24.62 4.57 8.10
C ALA A 215 -24.79 3.17 7.48
N GLY A 216 -25.36 2.22 8.23
CA GLY A 216 -25.29 0.80 7.91
C GLY A 216 -23.84 0.27 7.94
N PRO A 217 -23.60 -0.99 7.55
CA PRO A 217 -22.31 -1.66 7.75
C PRO A 217 -21.13 -1.01 7.01
N LEU A 218 -21.41 -0.22 5.96
CA LEU A 218 -20.40 0.32 5.04
C LEU A 218 -20.58 1.81 4.72
N GLY A 219 -21.66 2.50 5.12
CA GLY A 219 -21.90 3.90 4.73
C GLY A 219 -20.92 4.89 5.37
N LYS A 220 -20.90 6.14 4.87
CA LYS A 220 -20.08 7.23 5.45
C LYS A 220 -20.69 7.64 6.81
N SER A 221 -19.89 7.62 7.87
CA SER A 221 -20.31 8.06 9.20
C SER A 221 -19.50 9.30 9.60
N GLU A 222 -20.21 10.37 9.93
CA GLU A 222 -19.67 11.63 10.48
C GLU A 222 -19.71 11.63 12.02
N VAL A 223 -19.93 10.47 12.64
CA VAL A 223 -20.05 10.37 14.10
C VAL A 223 -18.70 10.66 14.75
N VAL A 224 -18.67 11.68 15.60
CA VAL A 224 -17.49 12.08 16.38
C VAL A 224 -17.63 11.58 17.80
N ASN A 225 -16.51 11.18 18.40
CA ASN A 225 -16.45 10.80 19.80
C ASN A 225 -16.75 12.02 20.71
N ARG A 226 -17.83 11.91 21.49
CA ARG A 226 -18.35 13.00 22.35
C ARG A 226 -17.44 13.31 23.54
N GLU A 227 -16.64 12.35 23.99
CA GLU A 227 -15.78 12.48 25.16
C GLU A 227 -14.47 13.24 24.85
N LEU A 228 -14.14 13.44 23.56
CA LEU A 228 -12.89 14.09 23.16
C LEU A 228 -12.73 15.52 23.69
N ALA A 229 -13.81 16.30 23.73
CA ALA A 229 -13.74 17.70 24.20
C ALA A 229 -13.37 17.79 25.69
N ALA A 230 -13.92 16.89 26.50
CA ALA A 230 -13.66 16.83 27.93
C ALA A 230 -12.22 16.36 28.18
N LEU A 231 -11.78 15.32 27.46
CA LEU A 231 -10.42 14.80 27.56
C LEU A 231 -9.36 15.81 27.10
N GLU A 232 -9.60 16.52 25.99
CA GLU A 232 -8.71 17.57 25.50
C GLU A 232 -8.52 18.67 26.56
N SER A 233 -9.62 19.10 27.19
CA SER A 233 -9.58 20.16 28.20
C SER A 233 -8.89 19.73 29.50
N GLU A 234 -9.02 18.46 29.89
CA GLU A 234 -8.37 17.92 31.08
C GLU A 234 -6.88 17.64 30.85
N LEU A 235 -6.53 16.97 29.75
CA LEU A 235 -5.16 16.68 29.38
C LEU A 235 -4.39 17.96 29.03
N GLY A 236 -5.00 18.92 28.35
CA GLY A 236 -4.37 20.21 28.04
C GLY A 236 -3.99 21.00 29.29
N ARG A 237 -4.88 21.08 30.30
CA ARG A 237 -4.58 21.74 31.58
C ARG A 237 -3.42 21.09 32.32
N ASN A 238 -3.37 19.76 32.34
CA ASN A 238 -2.28 19.04 32.99
C ASN A 238 -0.96 19.15 32.21
N TYR A 239 -1.02 19.42 30.91
CA TYR A 239 0.15 19.60 30.04
C TYR A 239 0.80 20.96 30.28
N GLU A 240 0.00 22.01 30.37
CA GLU A 240 0.49 23.35 30.74
C GLU A 240 1.10 23.39 32.14
N GLN A 241 0.65 22.50 33.04
CA GLN A 241 1.17 22.36 34.40
C GLN A 241 2.35 21.39 34.52
N ASP A 242 2.82 20.79 33.41
CA ASP A 242 3.89 19.79 33.36
C ASP A 242 3.67 18.57 34.29
N GLN A 243 2.40 18.19 34.47
CA GLN A 243 1.99 17.08 35.35
C GLN A 243 1.83 15.74 34.63
N LEU A 244 1.80 15.73 33.28
CA LEU A 244 1.66 14.49 32.51
C LEU A 244 2.97 13.70 32.44
N ASP A 245 2.82 12.38 32.53
CA ASP A 245 3.86 11.43 32.16
C ASP A 245 3.91 11.24 30.64
N ALA A 246 4.91 10.50 30.16
CA ALA A 246 5.08 10.20 28.74
C ALA A 246 3.83 9.55 28.12
N PHE A 247 3.14 8.67 28.87
CA PHE A 247 1.90 8.01 28.42
C PHE A 247 0.70 8.96 28.38
N GLY A 248 0.61 9.90 29.32
CA GLY A 248 -0.35 10.99 29.29
C GLY A 248 -0.14 11.91 28.08
N MET A 249 1.12 12.28 27.78
CA MET A 249 1.46 13.05 26.59
C MET A 249 1.12 12.30 25.30
N TYR A 250 1.35 10.97 25.27
CA TYR A 250 0.90 10.11 24.18
C TYR A 250 -0.61 10.21 23.95
N LEU A 251 -1.41 10.01 25.01
CA LEU A 251 -2.87 10.08 24.92
C LEU A 251 -3.33 11.48 24.48
N TYR A 252 -2.70 12.54 24.98
CA TYR A 252 -3.00 13.90 24.55
C TYR A 252 -2.69 14.10 23.06
N GLY A 253 -1.57 13.57 22.58
CA GLY A 253 -1.21 13.56 21.16
C GLY A 253 -2.24 12.83 20.29
N VAL A 254 -2.76 11.69 20.73
CA VAL A 254 -3.82 10.93 20.03
C VAL A 254 -5.13 11.74 19.96
N VAL A 255 -5.55 12.35 21.08
CA VAL A 255 -6.76 13.20 21.11
C VAL A 255 -6.62 14.40 20.17
N LEU A 256 -5.46 15.07 20.17
CA LEU A 256 -5.17 16.16 19.24
C LEU A 256 -5.13 15.70 17.78
N HIS A 257 -4.61 14.50 17.52
CA HIS A 257 -4.58 13.93 16.17
C HIS A 257 -6.00 13.70 15.63
N GLN A 258 -6.89 13.12 16.43
CA GLN A 258 -8.30 12.93 16.06
C GLN A 258 -9.08 14.25 15.88
N ARG A 259 -8.63 15.32 16.54
CA ARG A 259 -9.16 16.70 16.37
C ARG A 259 -8.56 17.43 15.18
N GLU A 260 -7.77 16.74 14.35
CA GLU A 260 -7.06 17.26 13.17
C GLU A 260 -6.01 18.35 13.45
N ARG A 261 -5.63 18.57 14.72
CA ARG A 261 -4.57 19.53 15.13
C ARG A 261 -3.18 18.91 15.00
N LYS A 262 -2.80 18.53 13.78
CA LYS A 262 -1.57 17.76 13.47
C LYS A 262 -0.26 18.42 13.90
N ALA A 263 -0.18 19.76 13.89
CA ALA A 263 1.06 20.47 14.26
C ALA A 263 1.35 20.35 15.77
N GLU A 264 0.33 20.55 16.60
CA GLU A 264 0.45 20.45 18.05
C GLU A 264 0.62 18.99 18.50
N ALA A 265 -0.14 18.08 17.88
CA ALA A 265 -0.01 16.65 18.13
C ALA A 265 1.45 16.18 17.90
N ARG A 266 2.11 16.64 16.83
CA ARG A 266 3.53 16.33 16.58
C ARG A 266 4.44 16.83 17.69
N MET A 267 4.28 18.07 18.15
CA MET A 267 5.13 18.61 19.22
C MET A 267 4.98 17.81 20.52
N VAL A 268 3.74 17.51 20.90
CA VAL A 268 3.44 16.73 22.11
C VAL A 268 3.99 15.30 21.99
N LEU A 269 3.82 14.65 20.84
CA LEU A 269 4.34 13.30 20.61
C LEU A 269 5.87 13.26 20.60
N CYS A 270 6.54 14.27 20.02
CA CYS A 270 8.00 14.38 20.12
C CYS A 270 8.46 14.54 21.58
N ALA A 271 7.75 15.33 22.39
CA ALA A 271 8.04 15.45 23.83
C ALA A 271 7.84 14.12 24.57
N SER A 272 6.76 13.40 24.28
CA SER A 272 6.48 12.07 24.82
C SER A 272 7.59 11.06 24.49
N VAL A 273 8.00 11.02 23.22
CA VAL A 273 9.07 10.16 22.72
C VAL A 273 10.41 10.47 23.39
N ASN A 274 10.75 11.75 23.54
CA ASN A 274 11.99 12.16 24.18
C ASN A 274 12.01 11.84 25.68
N SER A 275 10.85 11.82 26.34
CA SER A 275 10.69 11.41 27.73
C SER A 275 10.81 9.89 27.90
N TYR A 276 10.11 9.11 27.07
CA TYR A 276 10.14 7.64 27.12
C TYR A 276 10.23 7.01 25.71
N PRO A 277 11.46 6.79 25.19
CA PRO A 277 11.68 6.33 23.82
C PRO A 277 11.23 4.89 23.52
N LEU A 278 10.97 4.07 24.53
CA LEU A 278 10.67 2.64 24.36
C LEU A 278 9.21 2.36 24.02
N ASN A 279 8.31 3.32 24.19
CA ASN A 279 6.91 3.14 23.84
C ASN A 279 6.71 3.22 22.32
N TRP A 280 6.59 2.08 21.63
CA TRP A 280 6.38 2.04 20.18
C TRP A 280 5.11 2.77 19.70
N SER A 281 4.05 2.81 20.51
CA SER A 281 2.78 3.43 20.11
C SER A 281 2.91 4.93 19.79
N THR A 282 3.78 5.66 20.50
CA THR A 282 4.03 7.08 20.20
C THR A 282 4.73 7.27 18.86
N TRP A 283 5.66 6.36 18.52
CA TRP A 283 6.34 6.36 17.22
C TRP A 283 5.39 6.02 16.08
N ALA A 284 4.49 5.06 16.28
CA ALA A 284 3.49 4.66 15.31
C ALA A 284 2.47 5.80 15.02
N GLU A 285 2.00 6.49 16.06
CA GLU A 285 1.15 7.69 15.90
C GLU A 285 1.92 8.84 15.24
N LEU A 286 3.19 9.03 15.61
CA LEU A 286 4.04 10.02 14.95
C LEU A 286 4.22 9.70 13.46
N GLN A 287 4.37 8.43 13.10
CA GLN A 287 4.44 7.97 11.72
C GLN A 287 3.16 8.28 10.94
N ALA A 288 1.98 8.05 11.54
CA ALA A 288 0.69 8.37 10.93
C ALA A 288 0.54 9.88 10.64
N ILE A 289 1.11 10.76 11.47
CA ILE A 289 1.07 12.22 11.28
C ILE A 289 2.20 12.73 10.37
N CYS A 290 3.35 12.05 10.33
CA CYS A 290 4.51 12.36 9.49
C CYS A 290 4.26 11.96 8.05
N THR A 291 3.26 12.59 7.44
CA THR A 291 2.89 12.34 6.06
C THR A 291 3.91 13.00 5.11
N GLU A 292 4.42 14.19 5.39
CA GLU A 292 5.25 14.91 4.42
C GLU A 292 6.76 14.64 4.60
N PRO A 293 7.52 14.42 3.51
CA PRO A 293 8.96 14.16 3.58
C PRO A 293 9.75 15.34 4.16
N GLU A 294 9.21 16.56 4.06
CA GLU A 294 9.79 17.79 4.64
C GLU A 294 9.64 17.87 6.16
N THR A 295 8.77 17.04 6.76
CA THR A 295 8.51 17.09 8.20
C THR A 295 9.56 16.33 9.01
N LEU A 296 10.20 15.31 8.42
CA LEU A 296 11.25 14.50 9.04
C LEU A 296 12.43 15.31 9.60
N PRO A 297 13.07 16.23 8.85
CA PRO A 297 14.22 16.99 9.36
C PRO A 297 13.85 18.00 10.45
N ASN A 298 12.57 18.36 10.58
CA ASN A 298 12.08 19.31 11.59
C ASN A 298 11.75 18.64 12.94
N LEU A 299 11.88 17.31 13.05
CA LEU A 299 11.59 16.58 14.29
C LEU A 299 12.79 16.65 15.24
N SER A 300 12.61 17.27 16.40
CA SER A 300 13.57 17.27 17.50
C SER A 300 13.53 15.95 18.27
N LEU A 301 14.13 14.90 17.71
CA LEU A 301 14.17 13.55 18.29
C LEU A 301 15.56 13.21 18.81
N ASN A 302 15.62 12.76 20.07
CA ASN A 302 16.85 12.28 20.69
C ASN A 302 17.46 11.08 19.93
N GLU A 303 18.78 10.93 19.97
CA GLU A 303 19.48 9.78 19.38
C GLU A 303 19.28 8.54 20.25
N HIS A 304 18.38 7.68 19.83
CA HIS A 304 18.11 6.37 20.43
C HIS A 304 17.94 5.33 19.32
N TRP A 305 18.26 4.07 19.58
CA TRP A 305 18.19 3.02 18.55
C TRP A 305 16.77 2.79 18.00
N MET A 306 15.73 3.05 18.80
CA MET A 306 14.31 3.03 18.36
C MET A 306 14.02 4.03 17.23
N LYS A 307 14.81 5.10 17.13
CA LYS A 307 14.70 6.07 16.02
C LYS A 307 14.97 5.39 14.68
N TYR A 308 15.84 4.39 14.61
CA TYR A 308 16.11 3.67 13.36
C TYR A 308 14.90 2.82 12.93
N PHE A 309 14.18 2.21 13.87
CA PHE A 309 12.92 1.50 13.58
C PHE A 309 11.86 2.46 13.01
N PHE A 310 11.72 3.64 13.63
CA PHE A 310 10.82 4.69 13.15
C PHE A 310 11.20 5.24 11.77
N LEU A 311 12.49 5.53 11.55
CA LEU A 311 12.96 6.02 10.25
C LEU A 311 12.72 4.98 9.15
N ALA A 312 13.00 3.70 9.44
CA ALA A 312 12.77 2.61 8.49
C ALA A 312 11.29 2.47 8.11
N SER A 313 10.36 2.56 9.08
CA SER A 313 8.92 2.47 8.80
C SER A 313 8.40 3.69 8.05
N VAL A 314 8.83 4.91 8.43
CA VAL A 314 8.46 6.14 7.69
C VAL A 314 8.98 6.11 6.26
N TYR A 315 10.18 5.58 5.99
CA TYR A 315 10.68 5.45 4.62
C TYR A 315 9.82 4.52 3.76
N LEU A 316 9.23 3.47 4.33
CA LEU A 316 8.29 2.62 3.60
C LEU A 316 7.00 3.37 3.26
N ASP A 317 6.43 4.12 4.20
CA ASP A 317 5.22 4.91 3.98
C ASP A 317 5.43 6.01 2.94
N LEU A 318 6.58 6.70 3.00
CA LEU A 318 7.03 7.69 2.02
C LEU A 318 7.44 7.09 0.68
N GLN A 319 7.24 5.78 0.48
CA GLN A 319 7.51 5.06 -0.77
C GLN A 319 9.01 5.00 -1.14
N LYS A 320 9.91 5.38 -0.24
CA LYS A 320 11.38 5.30 -0.37
C LYS A 320 11.89 3.90 0.02
N ASN A 321 11.33 2.88 -0.64
CA ASN A 321 11.50 1.48 -0.24
C ASN A 321 12.96 1.02 -0.20
N LYS A 322 13.85 1.55 -1.07
CA LYS A 322 15.27 1.17 -1.11
C LYS A 322 16.02 1.62 0.15
N GLU A 323 15.77 2.86 0.59
CA GLU A 323 16.37 3.44 1.79
C GLU A 323 15.84 2.72 3.03
N GLY A 324 14.52 2.49 3.09
CA GLY A 324 13.89 1.71 4.16
C GLY A 324 14.43 0.28 4.25
N LEU A 325 14.56 -0.42 3.12
CA LEU A 325 15.13 -1.77 3.07
C LEU A 325 16.58 -1.81 3.56
N HIS A 326 17.41 -0.84 3.18
CA HIS A 326 18.78 -0.76 3.68
C HIS A 326 18.82 -0.58 5.20
N GLN A 327 17.96 0.27 5.78
CA GLN A 327 17.87 0.44 7.23
C GLN A 327 17.39 -0.85 7.93
N TYR A 328 16.40 -1.54 7.38
CA TYR A 328 15.96 -2.82 7.94
C TYR A 328 17.03 -3.91 7.84
N GLN A 329 17.85 -3.95 6.79
CA GLN A 329 18.98 -4.88 6.69
C GLN A 329 20.04 -4.62 7.77
N LEU A 330 20.33 -3.35 8.08
CA LEU A 330 21.21 -2.99 9.20
C LEU A 330 20.61 -3.45 10.54
N LEU A 331 19.33 -3.17 10.75
CA LEU A 331 18.63 -3.61 11.97
C LEU A 331 18.54 -5.13 12.09
N LEU A 332 18.41 -5.86 10.98
CA LEU A 332 18.37 -7.32 10.98
C LEU A 332 19.73 -7.93 11.34
N ALA A 333 20.84 -7.24 11.01
CA ALA A 333 22.18 -7.66 11.43
C ALA A 333 22.34 -7.60 12.96
N ASP A 334 21.74 -6.58 13.59
CA ASP A 334 21.75 -6.42 15.05
C ASP A 334 20.69 -7.31 15.74
N PHE A 335 19.53 -7.49 15.11
CA PHE A 335 18.37 -8.23 15.63
C PHE A 335 17.92 -9.36 14.69
N PRO A 336 18.69 -10.45 14.55
CA PRO A 336 18.46 -11.47 13.52
C PRO A 336 17.21 -12.33 13.75
N ARG A 337 16.67 -12.36 14.97
CA ARG A 337 15.47 -13.15 15.33
C ARG A 337 14.17 -12.32 15.36
N SER A 338 14.23 -11.05 14.95
CA SER A 338 13.05 -10.18 15.02
C SER A 338 12.11 -10.45 13.85
N GLU A 339 10.98 -11.06 14.15
CA GLU A 339 9.92 -11.36 13.19
C GLU A 339 9.28 -10.09 12.62
N TYR A 340 9.19 -9.03 13.41
CA TYR A 340 8.72 -7.73 12.94
C TYR A 340 9.63 -7.16 11.84
N ILE A 341 10.96 -7.19 12.03
CA ILE A 341 11.90 -6.69 11.02
C ILE A 341 11.80 -7.54 9.75
N LEU A 342 11.69 -8.87 9.89
CA LEU A 342 11.52 -9.77 8.75
C LEU A 342 10.23 -9.46 7.98
N ALA A 343 9.10 -9.26 8.66
CA ALA A 343 7.83 -8.89 8.04
C ALA A 343 7.88 -7.53 7.32
N GLN A 344 8.53 -6.53 7.93
CA GLN A 344 8.71 -5.22 7.29
C GLN A 344 9.68 -5.28 6.11
N THR A 345 10.73 -6.11 6.18
CA THR A 345 11.65 -6.36 5.07
C THR A 345 10.92 -7.05 3.92
N ALA A 346 10.08 -8.03 4.20
CA ALA A 346 9.24 -8.69 3.20
C ALA A 346 8.25 -7.71 2.55
N THR A 347 7.66 -6.81 3.35
CA THR A 347 6.79 -5.72 2.85
C THR A 347 7.55 -4.72 1.97
N ALA A 348 8.78 -4.37 2.34
CA ALA A 348 9.65 -3.52 1.55
C ALA A 348 9.99 -4.16 0.19
N GLN A 349 10.31 -5.46 0.19
CA GLN A 349 10.58 -6.24 -1.01
C GLN A 349 9.33 -6.39 -1.90
N TYR A 350 8.16 -6.58 -1.30
CA TYR A 350 6.88 -6.53 -2.00
C TYR A 350 6.66 -5.18 -2.70
N ASN A 351 6.94 -4.07 -2.00
CA ASN A 351 6.83 -2.73 -2.57
C ASN A 351 7.87 -2.47 -3.68
N LEU A 352 9.03 -3.15 -3.65
CA LEU A 352 10.05 -3.14 -4.70
C LEU A 352 9.79 -4.14 -5.84
N ARG A 353 8.75 -4.99 -5.72
CA ARG A 353 8.38 -6.03 -6.69
C ARG A 353 9.43 -7.14 -6.86
N SER A 354 10.16 -7.44 -5.80
CA SER A 354 10.97 -8.64 -5.70
C SER A 354 10.13 -9.74 -5.04
N PHE A 355 9.20 -10.32 -5.82
CA PHE A 355 8.20 -11.26 -5.27
C PHE A 355 8.80 -12.58 -4.79
N ASP A 356 9.87 -13.05 -5.42
CA ASP A 356 10.55 -14.29 -5.03
C ASP A 356 11.24 -14.13 -3.68
N GLU A 357 12.06 -13.08 -3.51
CA GLU A 357 12.70 -12.74 -2.23
C GLU A 357 11.65 -12.48 -1.12
N ALA A 358 10.56 -11.78 -1.45
CA ALA A 358 9.48 -11.54 -0.49
C ALA A 358 8.78 -12.84 -0.07
N GLN A 359 8.53 -13.76 -1.00
CA GLN A 359 7.92 -15.06 -0.70
C GLN A 359 8.80 -15.89 0.24
N GLU A 360 10.11 -15.99 -0.04
CA GLU A 360 11.04 -16.73 0.83
C GLU A 360 11.05 -16.17 2.26
N LEU A 361 11.01 -14.84 2.41
CA LEU A 361 10.93 -14.20 3.71
C LEU A 361 9.61 -14.50 4.43
N PHE A 362 8.47 -14.48 3.73
CA PHE A 362 7.17 -14.83 4.32
C PHE A 362 7.06 -16.32 4.68
N GLU A 363 7.65 -17.22 3.89
CA GLU A 363 7.73 -18.64 4.22
C GLU A 363 8.61 -18.89 5.43
N SER A 364 9.76 -18.21 5.53
CA SER A 364 10.61 -18.23 6.72
C SER A 364 9.87 -17.70 7.95
N LEU A 365 9.05 -16.65 7.79
CA LEU A 365 8.25 -16.06 8.85
C LEU A 365 7.16 -17.02 9.36
N LEU A 366 6.47 -17.72 8.45
CA LEU A 366 5.48 -18.75 8.80
C LEU A 366 6.13 -20.00 9.44
N GLY A 367 7.42 -20.22 9.18
CA GLY A 367 8.22 -21.26 9.81
C GLY A 367 8.64 -20.91 11.24
N SER A 368 8.93 -19.65 11.53
CA SER A 368 9.27 -19.20 12.90
C SER A 368 8.04 -19.02 13.78
N ASP A 369 7.00 -18.36 13.25
CA ASP A 369 5.70 -18.18 13.91
C ASP A 369 4.55 -18.75 13.06
N PRO A 370 4.12 -19.99 13.35
CA PRO A 370 3.02 -20.61 12.64
C PRO A 370 1.67 -19.91 12.81
N TYR A 371 1.46 -19.13 13.87
CA TYR A 371 0.15 -18.54 14.20
C TYR A 371 0.04 -17.05 13.83
N ARG A 372 1.08 -16.50 13.17
CA ARG A 372 1.08 -15.10 12.71
C ARG A 372 0.09 -14.88 11.56
N ILE A 373 -0.87 -13.99 11.78
CA ILE A 373 -1.84 -13.55 10.75
C ILE A 373 -1.48 -12.15 10.20
N GLU A 374 -0.80 -11.34 11.01
CA GLU A 374 -0.42 -9.97 10.65
C GLU A 374 0.53 -9.91 9.43
N GLY A 375 0.12 -9.19 8.39
CA GLY A 375 0.88 -9.02 7.15
C GLY A 375 0.77 -10.20 6.18
N MET A 376 0.00 -11.23 6.51
CA MET A 376 -0.24 -12.39 5.62
C MET A 376 -1.19 -12.06 4.47
N ASP A 377 -1.92 -10.95 4.55
CA ASP A 377 -2.66 -10.37 3.43
C ASP A 377 -1.71 -9.98 2.28
N ILE A 378 -0.55 -9.39 2.60
CA ILE A 378 0.50 -9.09 1.62
C ILE A 378 1.05 -10.38 1.00
N TYR A 379 1.31 -11.40 1.82
CA TYR A 379 1.75 -12.70 1.32
C TYR A 379 0.71 -13.33 0.39
N SER A 380 -0.58 -13.28 0.73
CA SER A 380 -1.66 -13.76 -0.15
C SER A 380 -1.71 -13.00 -1.47
N ASN A 381 -1.44 -11.68 -1.47
CA ASN A 381 -1.35 -10.88 -2.69
C ASN A 381 -0.16 -11.31 -3.57
N ILE A 382 0.96 -11.73 -2.97
CA ILE A 382 2.13 -12.28 -3.70
C ILE A 382 1.77 -13.62 -4.34
N LEU A 383 1.17 -14.53 -3.56
CA LEU A 383 0.77 -15.85 -4.06
C LEU A 383 -0.28 -15.75 -5.17
N TYR A 384 -1.23 -14.83 -5.03
CA TYR A 384 -2.24 -14.52 -6.04
C TYR A 384 -1.60 -14.04 -7.34
N VAL A 385 -0.61 -13.14 -7.22
CA VAL A 385 0.18 -12.63 -8.35
C VAL A 385 1.00 -13.70 -9.05
N LYS A 386 1.56 -14.66 -8.30
CA LYS A 386 2.33 -15.77 -8.84
C LYS A 386 1.45 -16.94 -9.30
N GLU A 387 0.13 -16.86 -9.13
CA GLU A 387 -0.84 -17.93 -9.39
C GLU A 387 -0.51 -19.25 -8.69
N ALA A 388 0.09 -19.17 -7.51
CA ALA A 388 0.39 -20.34 -6.70
C ALA A 388 -0.86 -20.80 -5.93
N PHE A 389 -1.79 -21.45 -6.64
CA PHE A 389 -3.09 -21.89 -6.09
C PHE A 389 -2.94 -22.79 -4.87
N SER A 390 -2.02 -23.77 -4.89
CA SER A 390 -1.80 -24.70 -3.79
C SER A 390 -1.34 -24.01 -2.52
N ALA A 391 -0.33 -23.14 -2.63
CA ALA A 391 0.20 -22.37 -1.50
C ALA A 391 -0.85 -21.41 -0.94
N LEU A 392 -1.63 -20.75 -1.80
CA LEU A 392 -2.69 -19.84 -1.37
C LEU A 392 -3.84 -20.58 -0.67
N SER A 393 -4.23 -21.75 -1.17
CA SER A 393 -5.23 -22.60 -0.52
C SER A 393 -4.76 -23.05 0.87
N TYR A 394 -3.51 -23.50 0.98
CA TYR A 394 -2.93 -23.87 2.27
C TYR A 394 -2.91 -22.70 3.27
N LEU A 395 -2.49 -21.52 2.81
CA LEU A 395 -2.49 -20.31 3.62
C LEU A 395 -3.92 -19.94 4.08
N ALA A 396 -4.91 -20.00 3.19
CA ALA A 396 -6.29 -19.68 3.50
C ALA A 396 -6.88 -20.62 4.56
N HIS A 397 -6.71 -21.94 4.41
CA HIS A 397 -7.14 -22.91 5.42
C HIS A 397 -6.44 -22.70 6.75
N LYS A 398 -5.12 -22.47 6.74
CA LYS A 398 -4.35 -22.20 7.96
C LYS A 398 -4.86 -20.94 8.68
N ALA A 399 -5.06 -19.85 7.94
CA ALA A 399 -5.53 -18.58 8.50
C ALA A 399 -6.94 -18.70 9.14
N VAL A 400 -7.83 -19.46 8.49
CA VAL A 400 -9.18 -19.74 9.03
C VAL A 400 -9.11 -20.58 10.31
N LEU A 401 -8.23 -21.59 10.36
CA LEU A 401 -8.03 -22.41 11.57
C LEU A 401 -7.45 -21.60 12.73
N THR A 402 -6.63 -20.59 12.46
CA THR A 402 -6.04 -19.74 13.50
C THR A 402 -7.03 -18.69 14.04
N ASP A 403 -7.65 -17.90 13.16
CA ASP A 403 -8.65 -16.89 13.53
C ASP A 403 -9.51 -16.52 12.31
N LYS A 404 -10.77 -16.96 12.32
CA LYS A 404 -11.75 -16.71 11.24
C LYS A 404 -12.19 -15.24 11.18
N TYR A 405 -12.22 -14.52 12.31
CA TYR A 405 -12.88 -13.21 12.42
C TYR A 405 -11.88 -12.04 12.39
N ARG A 406 -10.83 -12.16 11.58
CA ARG A 406 -9.85 -11.10 11.31
C ARG A 406 -10.01 -10.53 9.90
N PRO A 407 -9.84 -9.21 9.70
CA PRO A 407 -9.84 -8.59 8.37
C PRO A 407 -8.81 -9.21 7.43
N GLU A 408 -7.61 -9.52 7.94
CA GLU A 408 -6.52 -10.14 7.21
C GLU A 408 -6.92 -11.52 6.69
N THR A 409 -7.45 -12.40 7.56
CA THR A 409 -7.95 -13.73 7.19
C THR A 409 -9.03 -13.64 6.12
N CYS A 410 -10.00 -12.74 6.28
CA CYS A 410 -11.04 -12.52 5.29
C CYS A 410 -10.47 -12.10 3.93
N CYS A 411 -9.41 -11.29 3.91
CA CYS A 411 -8.75 -10.89 2.66
C CYS A 411 -7.95 -12.03 2.02
N ILE A 412 -7.29 -12.87 2.81
CA ILE A 412 -6.61 -14.07 2.32
C ILE A 412 -7.62 -15.02 1.64
N VAL A 413 -8.75 -15.27 2.31
CA VAL A 413 -9.84 -16.10 1.77
C VAL A 413 -10.48 -15.46 0.54
N GLY A 414 -10.66 -14.13 0.54
CA GLY A 414 -11.12 -13.38 -0.63
C GLY A 414 -10.20 -13.56 -1.84
N ASN A 415 -8.88 -13.45 -1.64
CA ASN A 415 -7.88 -13.69 -2.68
C ASN A 415 -7.88 -15.14 -3.17
N TYR A 416 -8.10 -16.11 -2.29
CA TYR A 416 -8.25 -17.52 -2.67
C TYR A 416 -9.47 -17.74 -3.59
N TYR A 417 -10.64 -17.19 -3.23
CA TYR A 417 -11.84 -17.30 -4.07
C TYR A 417 -11.73 -16.52 -5.38
N SER A 418 -11.04 -15.38 -5.36
CA SER A 418 -10.72 -14.60 -6.56
C SER A 418 -9.88 -15.42 -7.54
N LEU A 419 -8.84 -16.13 -7.04
CA LEU A 419 -8.03 -17.03 -7.86
C LEU A 419 -8.82 -18.23 -8.41
N LYS A 420 -9.84 -18.69 -7.67
CA LYS A 420 -10.80 -19.71 -8.13
C LYS A 420 -11.83 -19.16 -9.14
N ALA A 421 -11.75 -17.88 -9.52
CA ALA A 421 -12.70 -17.15 -10.37
C ALA A 421 -14.14 -17.08 -9.79
N GLN A 422 -14.29 -17.21 -8.47
CA GLN A 422 -15.56 -17.08 -7.77
C GLN A 422 -15.71 -15.66 -7.20
N HIS A 423 -15.78 -14.68 -8.08
CA HIS A 423 -15.74 -13.24 -7.74
C HIS A 423 -16.84 -12.79 -6.75
N GLN A 424 -18.03 -13.38 -6.83
CA GLN A 424 -19.13 -13.06 -5.89
C GLN A 424 -18.78 -13.47 -4.45
N LYS A 425 -18.20 -14.65 -4.25
CA LYS A 425 -17.74 -15.11 -2.94
C LYS A 425 -16.55 -14.27 -2.47
N ALA A 426 -15.62 -13.94 -3.35
CA ALA A 426 -14.51 -13.05 -3.03
C ALA A 426 -14.99 -11.69 -2.48
N VAL A 427 -15.97 -11.07 -3.16
CA VAL A 427 -16.60 -9.82 -2.69
C VAL A 427 -17.31 -9.99 -1.35
N LEU A 428 -17.97 -11.12 -1.11
CA LEU A 428 -18.59 -11.39 0.20
C LEU A 428 -17.55 -11.39 1.33
N TYR A 429 -16.41 -12.05 1.14
CA TYR A 429 -15.34 -12.06 2.13
C TYR A 429 -14.65 -10.70 2.28
N PHE A 430 -14.45 -9.94 1.20
CA PHE A 430 -13.96 -8.57 1.34
C PHE A 430 -14.95 -7.66 2.08
N LYS A 431 -16.26 -7.80 1.84
CA LYS A 431 -17.29 -7.11 2.64
C LYS A 431 -17.26 -7.52 4.10
N ARG A 432 -17.06 -8.81 4.40
CA ARG A 432 -16.87 -9.31 5.78
C ARG A 432 -15.62 -8.67 6.43
N ALA A 433 -14.51 -8.58 5.71
CA ALA A 433 -13.30 -7.88 6.19
C ALA A 433 -13.58 -6.41 6.55
N LEU A 434 -14.36 -5.72 5.71
CA LEU A 434 -14.74 -4.32 5.93
C LEU A 434 -15.76 -4.12 7.06
N LYS A 435 -16.59 -5.12 7.36
CA LYS A 435 -17.46 -5.12 8.55
C LYS A 435 -16.63 -5.21 9.83
N LEU A 436 -15.54 -5.99 9.81
CA LEU A 436 -14.62 -6.13 10.94
C LEU A 436 -13.74 -4.89 11.13
N ASN A 437 -13.21 -4.33 10.03
CA ASN A 437 -12.47 -3.09 10.04
C ASN A 437 -12.80 -2.24 8.81
N ARG A 438 -13.55 -1.16 9.03
CA ARG A 438 -14.01 -0.24 7.98
C ARG A 438 -12.87 0.54 7.31
N GLN A 439 -11.78 0.78 8.04
CA GLN A 439 -10.61 1.51 7.57
C GLN A 439 -9.58 0.62 6.87
N TYR A 440 -9.89 -0.67 6.68
CA TYR A 440 -8.97 -1.62 6.07
C TYR A 440 -8.84 -1.37 4.55
N LEU A 441 -7.77 -0.66 4.18
CA LEU A 441 -7.54 -0.13 2.84
C LEU A 441 -7.44 -1.21 1.76
N SER A 442 -6.71 -2.30 2.02
CA SER A 442 -6.49 -3.36 1.03
C SER A 442 -7.81 -4.02 0.61
N ALA A 443 -8.74 -4.28 1.54
CA ALA A 443 -10.05 -4.84 1.21
C ALA A 443 -10.87 -3.94 0.27
N TRP A 444 -10.86 -2.61 0.45
CA TRP A 444 -11.56 -1.70 -0.48
C TRP A 444 -10.99 -1.79 -1.90
N THR A 445 -9.66 -1.81 -2.03
CA THR A 445 -9.00 -1.91 -3.34
C THR A 445 -9.25 -3.25 -4.02
N LEU A 446 -9.15 -4.36 -3.28
CA LEU A 446 -9.38 -5.72 -3.77
C LEU A 446 -10.85 -5.92 -4.17
N MET A 447 -11.78 -5.45 -3.34
CA MET A 447 -13.20 -5.47 -3.67
C MET A 447 -13.51 -4.68 -4.94
N GLY A 448 -12.85 -3.53 -5.15
CA GLY A 448 -12.93 -2.78 -6.39
C GLY A 448 -12.50 -3.61 -7.60
N HIS A 449 -11.39 -4.34 -7.50
CA HIS A 449 -10.90 -5.22 -8.57
C HIS A 449 -11.91 -6.33 -8.91
N GLU A 450 -12.49 -6.98 -7.89
CA GLU A 450 -13.51 -8.02 -8.14
C GLU A 450 -14.77 -7.45 -8.80
N TYR A 451 -15.17 -6.21 -8.47
CA TYR A 451 -16.28 -5.56 -9.15
C TYR A 451 -15.98 -5.25 -10.62
N VAL A 452 -14.74 -4.91 -10.96
CA VAL A 452 -14.30 -4.73 -12.35
C VAL A 452 -14.40 -6.05 -13.12
N GLU A 453 -13.96 -7.16 -12.54
CA GLU A 453 -14.06 -8.50 -13.15
C GLU A 453 -15.53 -8.92 -13.37
N MET A 454 -16.41 -8.59 -12.43
CA MET A 454 -17.86 -8.79 -12.57
C MET A 454 -18.53 -7.77 -13.50
N LYS A 455 -17.78 -6.83 -14.09
CA LYS A 455 -18.27 -5.72 -14.94
C LYS A 455 -19.27 -4.79 -14.24
N ASN A 456 -19.25 -4.75 -12.91
CA ASN A 456 -20.03 -3.82 -12.12
C ASN A 456 -19.22 -2.53 -11.87
N THR A 457 -19.14 -1.69 -12.89
CA THR A 457 -18.31 -0.47 -12.85
C THR A 457 -18.74 0.55 -11.79
N PRO A 458 -20.04 0.81 -11.51
CA PRO A 458 -20.41 1.77 -10.47
C PRO A 458 -19.96 1.35 -9.07
N ALA A 459 -20.16 0.07 -8.72
CA ALA A 459 -19.73 -0.44 -7.42
C ALA A 459 -18.19 -0.45 -7.28
N ALA A 460 -17.46 -0.67 -8.37
CA ALA A 460 -16.00 -0.56 -8.39
C ALA A 460 -15.54 0.88 -8.11
N ILE A 461 -16.16 1.88 -8.74
CA ILE A 461 -15.86 3.30 -8.53
C ILE A 461 -16.10 3.68 -7.07
N ASP A 462 -17.23 3.27 -6.49
CA ASP A 462 -17.53 3.53 -5.08
C ASP A 462 -16.49 2.93 -4.14
N ALA A 463 -16.07 1.68 -4.41
CA ALA A 463 -15.06 1.00 -3.61
C ALA A 463 -13.70 1.73 -3.67
N TYR A 464 -13.27 2.14 -4.87
CA TYR A 464 -12.01 2.87 -5.01
C TYR A 464 -12.08 4.30 -4.47
N ARG A 465 -13.20 5.02 -4.63
CA ARG A 465 -13.40 6.35 -4.01
C ARG A 465 -13.24 6.27 -2.50
N ARG A 466 -13.83 5.24 -1.86
CA ARG A 466 -13.67 5.01 -0.41
C ARG A 466 -12.24 4.65 -0.02
N ALA A 467 -11.52 3.88 -0.84
CA ALA A 467 -10.09 3.62 -0.60
C ALA A 467 -9.26 4.93 -0.63
N VAL A 468 -9.55 5.82 -1.58
CA VAL A 468 -8.92 7.15 -1.67
C VAL A 468 -9.28 8.04 -0.47
N ASP A 469 -10.55 8.03 -0.04
CA ASP A 469 -11.00 8.78 1.15
C ASP A 469 -10.25 8.35 2.42
N ILE A 470 -9.95 7.05 2.56
CA ILE A 470 -9.20 6.50 3.70
C ILE A 470 -7.71 6.85 3.61
N ASN A 471 -7.09 6.58 2.46
CA ASN A 471 -5.68 6.89 2.25
C ASN A 471 -5.46 7.49 0.85
N PRO A 472 -5.35 8.82 0.75
CA PRO A 472 -5.10 9.52 -0.50
C PRO A 472 -3.75 9.18 -1.17
N ARG A 473 -2.85 8.47 -0.47
CA ARG A 473 -1.52 8.12 -0.95
C ARG A 473 -1.45 6.74 -1.58
N ASP A 474 -2.52 5.95 -1.47
CA ASP A 474 -2.54 4.65 -2.11
C ASP A 474 -2.70 4.82 -3.62
N TYR A 475 -1.59 4.69 -4.34
CA TYR A 475 -1.58 4.76 -5.79
C TYR A 475 -2.45 3.68 -6.44
N ARG A 476 -2.71 2.54 -5.76
CA ARG A 476 -3.50 1.44 -6.33
C ARG A 476 -4.94 1.83 -6.54
N ALA A 477 -5.53 2.56 -5.59
CA ALA A 477 -6.89 3.06 -5.69
C ALA A 477 -7.01 4.10 -6.83
N TRP A 478 -6.06 5.03 -6.93
CA TRP A 478 -6.00 5.99 -8.03
C TRP A 478 -5.85 5.33 -9.40
N TYR A 479 -4.99 4.32 -9.50
CA TYR A 479 -4.81 3.55 -10.73
C TYR A 479 -6.08 2.77 -11.08
N GLY A 480 -6.73 2.13 -10.10
CA GLY A 480 -8.00 1.43 -10.29
C GLY A 480 -9.14 2.34 -10.75
N LEU A 481 -9.21 3.58 -10.24
CA LEU A 481 -10.11 4.60 -10.75
C LEU A 481 -9.78 4.94 -12.21
N GLY A 482 -8.51 5.22 -12.54
CA GLY A 482 -8.09 5.50 -13.91
C GLY A 482 -8.51 4.38 -14.88
N GLN A 483 -8.28 3.13 -14.49
CA GLN A 483 -8.62 1.95 -15.29
C GLN A 483 -10.14 1.77 -15.44
N THR A 484 -10.92 2.01 -14.39
CA THR A 484 -12.39 1.90 -14.46
C THR A 484 -12.99 2.97 -15.36
N TYR A 485 -12.50 4.21 -15.32
CA TYR A 485 -12.94 5.28 -16.23
C TYR A 485 -12.47 5.06 -17.68
N GLU A 486 -11.32 4.44 -17.87
CA GLU A 486 -10.85 4.01 -19.19
C GLU A 486 -11.80 2.96 -19.80
N ILE A 487 -12.24 1.97 -19.01
CA ILE A 487 -13.24 0.96 -19.42
C ILE A 487 -14.59 1.60 -19.74
N LEU A 488 -14.97 2.68 -19.04
CA LEU A 488 -16.18 3.45 -19.32
C LEU A 488 -16.08 4.31 -20.59
N GLY A 489 -14.91 4.41 -21.22
CA GLY A 489 -14.70 5.24 -22.40
C GLY A 489 -14.63 6.73 -22.11
N MET A 490 -14.26 7.11 -20.88
CA MET A 490 -14.11 8.50 -20.44
C MET A 490 -12.63 8.85 -20.17
N PRO A 491 -11.84 9.13 -21.22
CA PRO A 491 -10.38 9.26 -21.13
C PRO A 491 -9.91 10.50 -20.38
N TYR A 492 -10.68 11.59 -20.35
CA TYR A 492 -10.32 12.81 -19.59
C TYR A 492 -10.27 12.53 -18.08
N TYR A 493 -11.30 11.88 -17.55
CA TYR A 493 -11.33 11.44 -16.15
C TYR A 493 -10.23 10.42 -15.86
N ALA A 494 -10.05 9.43 -16.74
CA ALA A 494 -8.98 8.45 -16.60
C ALA A 494 -7.60 9.12 -16.49
N LEU A 495 -7.34 10.14 -17.33
CA LEU A 495 -6.10 10.89 -17.31
C LEU A 495 -5.89 11.65 -16.00
N TYR A 496 -6.93 12.29 -15.45
CA TYR A 496 -6.85 12.95 -14.14
C TYR A 496 -6.40 11.97 -13.04
N TYR A 497 -7.03 10.79 -12.98
CA TYR A 497 -6.71 9.78 -11.97
C TYR A 497 -5.34 9.13 -12.19
N TYR A 498 -4.97 8.84 -13.44
CA TYR A 498 -3.63 8.34 -13.75
C TYR A 498 -2.54 9.37 -13.45
N ARG A 499 -2.78 10.66 -13.65
CA ARG A 499 -1.85 11.73 -13.27
C ARG A 499 -1.65 11.81 -11.76
N ARG A 500 -2.71 11.61 -10.96
CA ARG A 500 -2.57 11.49 -9.49
C ARG A 500 -1.74 10.25 -9.12
N ALA A 501 -1.96 9.13 -9.79
CA ALA A 501 -1.16 7.92 -9.55
C ALA A 501 0.34 8.14 -9.89
N THR A 502 0.65 8.78 -11.04
CA THR A 502 2.05 9.07 -11.43
C THR A 502 2.74 10.06 -10.51
N GLN A 503 2.03 11.01 -9.90
CA GLN A 503 2.57 11.89 -8.88
C GLN A 503 3.02 11.12 -7.62
N LEU A 504 2.26 10.09 -7.22
CA LEU A 504 2.60 9.26 -6.06
C LEU A 504 3.77 8.30 -6.34
N ARG A 505 3.83 7.72 -7.55
CA ARG A 505 4.91 6.81 -7.98
C ARG A 505 5.52 7.26 -9.32
N PRO A 506 6.37 8.31 -9.32
CA PRO A 506 6.92 8.87 -10.56
C PRO A 506 7.90 7.95 -11.29
N HIS A 507 8.45 6.95 -10.59
CA HIS A 507 9.41 5.99 -11.13
C HIS A 507 8.77 4.69 -11.62
N ASP A 508 7.44 4.53 -11.54
CA ASP A 508 6.78 3.31 -12.00
C ASP A 508 6.42 3.40 -13.49
N PRO A 509 7.05 2.59 -14.38
CA PRO A 509 6.81 2.68 -15.82
C PRO A 509 5.37 2.35 -16.22
N ARG A 510 4.66 1.51 -15.46
CA ARG A 510 3.30 1.06 -15.81
C ARG A 510 2.26 2.18 -15.79
N MET A 511 2.41 3.12 -14.86
CA MET A 511 1.51 4.28 -14.78
C MET A 511 1.70 5.21 -15.97
N TRP A 512 2.96 5.44 -16.37
CA TRP A 512 3.28 6.20 -17.58
C TRP A 512 2.77 5.50 -18.85
N CYS A 513 2.83 4.17 -18.91
CA CYS A 513 2.26 3.40 -20.00
C CYS A 513 0.73 3.49 -20.06
N ALA A 514 0.04 3.45 -18.92
CA ALA A 514 -1.42 3.60 -18.87
C ALA A 514 -1.83 5.02 -19.31
N MET A 515 -1.11 6.05 -18.82
CA MET A 515 -1.33 7.42 -19.23
C MET A 515 -1.08 7.64 -20.74
N GLY A 516 -0.03 7.01 -21.28
CA GLY A 516 0.25 7.02 -22.72
C GLY A 516 -0.85 6.38 -23.56
N GLN A 517 -1.47 5.29 -23.07
CA GLN A 517 -2.61 4.65 -23.72
C GLN A 517 -3.84 5.55 -23.73
N CYS A 518 -4.11 6.25 -22.62
CA CYS A 518 -5.20 7.22 -22.59
C CYS A 518 -5.00 8.34 -23.63
N TYR A 519 -3.78 8.86 -23.78
CA TYR A 519 -3.50 9.88 -24.81
C TYR A 519 -3.61 9.37 -26.25
N GLU A 520 -3.37 8.07 -26.48
CA GLU A 520 -3.56 7.40 -27.78
C GLU A 520 -5.04 7.19 -28.13
N ASN A 521 -5.94 7.23 -27.14
CA ASN A 521 -7.36 7.00 -27.35
C ASN A 521 -7.95 7.98 -28.40
N GLU A 522 -8.91 7.49 -29.19
CA GLU A 522 -9.44 8.13 -30.39
C GLU A 522 -10.08 9.51 -30.13
N GLN A 523 -10.52 9.76 -28.89
CA GLN A 523 -11.11 11.03 -28.49
C GLN A 523 -10.06 12.14 -28.26
N LEU A 524 -8.83 11.78 -27.86
CA LEU A 524 -7.78 12.73 -27.52
C LEU A 524 -6.78 12.93 -28.68
N LEU A 525 -6.35 11.83 -29.32
CA LEU A 525 -5.39 11.81 -30.44
C LEU A 525 -4.11 12.64 -30.18
N MET A 526 -3.64 12.69 -28.93
CA MET A 526 -2.48 13.48 -28.54
C MET A 526 -1.19 12.66 -28.61
N HIS A 527 -0.80 12.30 -29.83
CA HIS A 527 0.34 11.41 -30.08
C HIS A 527 1.67 11.94 -29.51
N ASP A 528 1.91 13.24 -29.52
CA ASP A 528 3.15 13.83 -28.96
C ASP A 528 3.24 13.67 -27.44
N ALA A 529 2.11 13.82 -26.72
CA ALA A 529 2.05 13.61 -25.28
C ALA A 529 2.23 12.12 -24.94
N ALA A 530 1.61 11.23 -25.72
CA ALA A 530 1.79 9.78 -25.59
C ALA A 530 3.26 9.38 -25.77
N ILE A 531 3.95 9.91 -26.79
CA ILE A 531 5.39 9.67 -27.01
C ILE A 531 6.22 10.08 -25.80
N ARG A 532 5.95 11.24 -25.20
CA ARG A 532 6.66 11.70 -23.99
C ARG A 532 6.45 10.75 -22.82
N CYS A 533 5.21 10.30 -22.60
CA CYS A 533 4.86 9.36 -21.54
C CYS A 533 5.58 8.02 -21.72
N TYR A 534 5.51 7.45 -22.93
CA TYR A 534 6.20 6.19 -23.23
C TYR A 534 7.72 6.32 -23.14
N LYS A 535 8.33 7.43 -23.62
CA LYS A 535 9.77 7.68 -23.43
C LYS A 535 10.16 7.71 -21.95
N ARG A 536 9.35 8.35 -21.11
CA ARG A 536 9.57 8.39 -19.65
C ARG A 536 9.42 7.02 -19.01
N ALA A 537 8.46 6.21 -19.45
CA ALA A 537 8.32 4.82 -19.02
C ALA A 537 9.59 4.01 -19.34
N VAL A 538 10.14 4.16 -20.55
CA VAL A 538 11.38 3.49 -20.97
C VAL A 538 12.58 3.95 -20.13
N SER A 539 12.68 5.23 -19.78
CA SER A 539 13.73 5.75 -18.90
C SER A 539 13.66 5.16 -17.48
N ASN A 540 12.47 4.78 -17.02
CA ASN A 540 12.23 4.21 -15.69
C ASN A 540 12.38 2.67 -15.63
N ASN A 541 13.05 2.07 -16.61
CA ASN A 541 13.37 0.64 -16.69
C ASN A 541 12.12 -0.26 -16.73
N ASP A 542 11.41 -0.23 -17.87
CA ASP A 542 10.29 -1.12 -18.16
C ASP A 542 10.74 -2.59 -18.23
N ARG A 543 10.37 -3.39 -17.22
CA ARG A 543 10.68 -4.83 -17.16
C ARG A 543 9.96 -5.65 -18.22
N GLU A 544 8.76 -5.25 -18.63
CA GLU A 544 7.90 -6.05 -19.52
C GLU A 544 8.08 -5.63 -21.01
N GLY A 545 8.81 -4.55 -21.29
CA GLY A 545 9.06 -4.03 -22.65
C GLY A 545 7.82 -3.49 -23.37
N ILE A 546 6.67 -3.40 -22.68
CA ILE A 546 5.38 -2.96 -23.24
C ILE A 546 5.46 -1.51 -23.72
N ALA A 547 6.16 -0.66 -22.98
CA ALA A 547 6.33 0.76 -23.32
C ALA A 547 7.04 0.93 -24.66
N LEU A 548 8.12 0.16 -24.90
CA LEU A 548 8.88 0.21 -26.14
C LEU A 548 8.06 -0.26 -27.33
N LEU A 549 7.29 -1.34 -27.15
CA LEU A 549 6.42 -1.86 -28.20
C LEU A 549 5.33 -0.84 -28.57
N LYS A 550 4.66 -0.24 -27.57
CA LYS A 550 3.63 0.78 -27.82
C LYS A 550 4.21 2.03 -28.47
N LEU A 551 5.39 2.47 -28.04
CA LEU A 551 6.12 3.57 -28.65
C LEU A 551 6.46 3.29 -30.12
N ALA A 552 6.92 2.09 -30.44
CA ALA A 552 7.25 1.69 -31.81
C ALA A 552 5.99 1.69 -32.71
N LYS A 553 4.88 1.13 -32.24
CA LYS A 553 3.59 1.13 -32.94
C LYS A 553 3.04 2.54 -33.16
N LEU A 554 3.19 3.42 -32.18
CA LEU A 554 2.78 4.82 -32.31
C LEU A 554 3.59 5.56 -33.38
N HIS A 555 4.92 5.35 -33.44
CA HIS A 555 5.75 5.93 -34.49
C HIS A 555 5.44 5.34 -35.88
N GLU A 556 5.04 4.07 -35.96
CA GLU A 556 4.54 3.43 -37.18
C GLU A 556 3.23 4.10 -37.67
N GLN A 557 2.27 4.34 -36.77
CA GLN A 557 1.03 5.09 -37.08
C GLN A 557 1.34 6.51 -37.60
N LEU A 558 2.34 7.17 -37.03
CA LEU A 558 2.81 8.50 -37.46
C LEU A 558 3.70 8.49 -38.73
N LYS A 559 3.91 7.33 -39.35
CA LYS A 559 4.78 7.14 -40.55
C LYS A 559 6.25 7.55 -40.33
N GLN A 560 6.72 7.56 -39.09
CA GLN A 560 8.10 7.85 -38.74
C GLN A 560 8.93 6.56 -38.72
N ALA A 561 9.20 6.03 -39.92
CA ALA A 561 9.77 4.69 -40.10
C ALA A 561 11.14 4.50 -39.42
N ASP A 562 12.01 5.52 -39.49
CA ASP A 562 13.36 5.48 -38.92
C ASP A 562 13.34 5.36 -37.37
N ALA A 563 12.44 6.12 -36.71
CA ALA A 563 12.28 6.08 -35.26
C ALA A 563 11.62 4.78 -34.80
N ALA A 564 10.59 4.31 -35.51
CA ALA A 564 9.95 3.03 -35.24
C ALA A 564 10.96 1.86 -35.31
N ALA A 565 11.78 1.82 -36.37
CA ALA A 565 12.81 0.79 -36.52
C ALA A 565 13.85 0.81 -35.37
N HIS A 566 14.24 1.99 -34.90
CA HIS A 566 15.12 2.12 -33.74
C HIS A 566 14.51 1.52 -32.46
N TYR A 567 13.23 1.82 -32.18
CA TYR A 567 12.55 1.29 -31.00
C TYR A 567 12.25 -0.20 -31.09
N TYR A 568 11.92 -0.72 -32.28
CA TYR A 568 11.79 -2.16 -32.49
C TYR A 568 13.11 -2.90 -32.27
N ARG A 569 14.25 -2.37 -32.75
CA ARG A 569 15.58 -2.93 -32.46
C ARG A 569 15.85 -2.97 -30.96
N LYS A 570 15.64 -1.84 -30.28
CA LYS A 570 15.83 -1.73 -28.83
C LYS A 570 14.91 -2.68 -28.05
N TRP A 571 13.68 -2.87 -28.50
CA TRP A 571 12.74 -3.81 -27.91
C TRP A 571 13.24 -5.26 -28.03
N MET A 572 13.68 -5.67 -29.23
CA MET A 572 14.25 -7.01 -29.44
C MET A 572 15.47 -7.30 -28.56
N ASP A 573 16.30 -6.30 -28.30
CA ASP A 573 17.47 -6.46 -27.44
C ASP A 573 17.11 -6.64 -25.96
N GLN A 574 15.92 -6.17 -25.54
CA GLN A 574 15.46 -6.23 -24.14
C GLN A 574 14.52 -7.41 -23.85
N THR A 575 13.77 -7.88 -24.85
CA THR A 575 12.80 -8.97 -24.68
C THR A 575 13.34 -10.29 -25.20
N GLU A 576 13.71 -11.18 -24.29
CA GLU A 576 13.95 -12.59 -24.59
C GLU A 576 12.64 -13.38 -24.39
N GLY A 577 12.13 -14.05 -25.44
CA GLY A 577 11.06 -15.06 -25.31
C GLY A 577 9.60 -14.64 -25.58
N GLN A 578 9.31 -13.40 -25.96
CA GLN A 578 7.98 -13.00 -26.48
C GLN A 578 7.90 -13.12 -28.01
N ASP A 579 6.69 -13.10 -28.58
CA ASP A 579 6.47 -13.13 -30.04
C ASP A 579 7.07 -11.90 -30.73
N ILE A 580 8.36 -12.00 -31.11
CA ILE A 580 9.11 -10.97 -31.84
C ILE A 580 8.69 -10.89 -33.32
N SER A 581 7.77 -11.77 -33.76
CA SER A 581 7.34 -11.91 -35.14
C SER A 581 6.81 -10.61 -35.75
N GLU A 582 6.12 -9.77 -34.97
CA GLU A 582 5.62 -8.45 -35.41
C GLU A 582 6.77 -7.48 -35.70
N ALA A 583 7.71 -7.35 -34.77
CA ALA A 583 8.85 -6.45 -34.91
C ALA A 583 9.78 -6.90 -36.04
N LEU A 584 10.00 -8.21 -36.19
CA LEU A 584 10.84 -8.78 -37.26
C LEU A 584 10.24 -8.51 -38.64
N LEU A 585 8.92 -8.66 -38.80
CA LEU A 585 8.24 -8.36 -40.06
C LEU A 585 8.35 -6.87 -40.43
N TYR A 586 8.12 -5.98 -39.45
CA TYR A 586 8.27 -4.54 -39.66
C TYR A 586 9.70 -4.15 -40.05
N LEU A 587 10.70 -4.70 -39.35
CA LEU A 587 12.11 -4.43 -39.63
C LEU A 587 12.56 -4.98 -40.99
N ALA A 588 12.07 -6.16 -41.39
CA ALA A 588 12.35 -6.72 -42.72
C ALA A 588 11.81 -5.81 -43.83
N ASN A 589 10.57 -5.32 -43.68
CA ASN A 589 9.97 -4.35 -44.60
C ASN A 589 10.72 -3.02 -44.60
N TYR A 590 11.10 -2.51 -43.43
CA TYR A 590 11.88 -1.29 -43.30
C TYR A 590 13.24 -1.39 -44.01
N CYS A 591 14.02 -2.45 -43.75
CA CYS A 591 15.31 -2.69 -44.38
C CYS A 591 15.16 -2.87 -45.91
N LYS A 592 14.08 -3.50 -46.38
CA LYS A 592 13.74 -3.56 -47.81
C LYS A 592 13.56 -2.17 -48.41
N THR A 593 12.76 -1.30 -47.79
CA THR A 593 12.55 0.08 -48.30
C THR A 593 13.83 0.91 -48.34
N LYS A 594 14.76 0.70 -47.40
CA LYS A 594 16.09 1.36 -47.37
C LYS A 594 17.15 0.69 -48.25
N ARG A 595 16.80 -0.39 -48.98
CA ARG A 595 17.71 -1.21 -49.80
C ARG A 595 18.84 -1.90 -49.04
N LEU A 596 18.67 -2.13 -47.73
CA LEU A 596 19.56 -2.92 -46.88
C LEU A 596 19.17 -4.39 -46.96
N TYR A 597 19.37 -4.99 -48.14
CA TYR A 597 18.82 -6.32 -48.43
C TYR A 597 19.44 -7.43 -47.60
N GLU A 598 20.71 -7.31 -47.18
CA GLU A 598 21.37 -8.31 -46.32
C GLU A 598 20.70 -8.39 -44.94
N GLU A 599 20.54 -7.25 -44.25
CA GLU A 599 19.81 -7.17 -42.98
C GLU A 599 18.34 -7.64 -43.14
N ALA A 600 17.69 -7.26 -44.24
CA ALA A 600 16.32 -7.69 -44.53
C ALA A 600 16.21 -9.20 -44.68
N THR A 601 17.17 -9.86 -45.34
CA THR A 601 17.21 -11.33 -45.43
C THR A 601 17.43 -11.97 -44.08
N GLN A 602 18.29 -11.43 -43.21
CA GLN A 602 18.53 -11.95 -41.87
C GLN A 602 17.27 -11.90 -40.99
N TYR A 603 16.56 -10.77 -41.00
CA TYR A 603 15.29 -10.64 -40.25
C TYR A 603 14.20 -11.56 -40.83
N ALA A 604 14.10 -11.67 -42.15
CA ALA A 604 13.12 -12.54 -42.80
C ALA A 604 13.42 -14.04 -42.63
N THR A 605 14.70 -14.45 -42.56
CA THR A 605 15.07 -15.83 -42.20
C THR A 605 14.77 -16.11 -40.74
N ARG A 606 15.09 -15.18 -39.83
CA ARG A 606 14.78 -15.31 -38.40
C ARG A 606 13.26 -15.39 -38.16
N LEU A 607 12.46 -14.70 -38.97
CA LEU A 607 11.00 -14.79 -38.94
C LEU A 607 10.46 -16.20 -39.31
N LEU A 608 11.18 -16.98 -40.12
CA LEU A 608 10.77 -18.35 -40.47
C LEU A 608 10.92 -19.34 -39.32
N ASP A 609 11.81 -19.03 -38.37
CA ASP A 609 12.09 -19.85 -37.19
C ASP A 609 10.92 -19.78 -36.18
N TYR A 610 10.14 -18.69 -36.19
CA TYR A 610 8.94 -18.52 -35.36
C TYR A 610 7.68 -19.07 -36.06
N GLY A 611 6.74 -19.61 -35.28
CA GLY A 611 5.44 -20.08 -35.77
C GLY A 611 4.40 -18.94 -35.86
N GLY A 612 3.38 -19.08 -36.73
CA GLY A 612 2.23 -18.16 -36.79
C GLY A 612 1.87 -17.65 -38.20
N PRO A 613 0.79 -16.85 -38.33
CA PRO A 613 0.30 -16.34 -39.63
C PRO A 613 1.33 -15.45 -40.33
N LYS A 614 2.13 -14.69 -39.56
CA LYS A 614 3.18 -13.79 -40.08
C LYS A 614 4.35 -14.53 -40.76
N LYS A 615 4.46 -15.86 -40.60
CA LYS A 615 5.41 -16.71 -41.33
C LYS A 615 5.05 -16.85 -42.81
N GLU A 616 3.76 -16.84 -43.12
CA GLU A 616 3.29 -16.93 -44.50
C GLU A 616 3.73 -15.72 -45.32
N ASP A 617 3.84 -14.56 -44.66
CA ASP A 617 4.35 -13.30 -45.22
C ASP A 617 5.87 -13.28 -45.40
N ALA A 618 6.63 -14.11 -44.69
CA ALA A 618 8.09 -14.14 -44.76
C ALA A 618 8.62 -14.70 -46.09
N LYS A 619 7.96 -15.75 -46.63
CA LYS A 619 8.33 -16.39 -47.90
C LYS A 619 8.17 -15.49 -49.14
N PRO A 620 7.06 -14.75 -49.33
CA PRO A 620 6.96 -13.79 -50.43
C PRO A 620 7.95 -12.65 -50.27
N LEU A 621 8.17 -12.14 -49.05
CA LEU A 621 9.17 -11.10 -48.76
C LEU A 621 10.59 -11.52 -49.21
N LEU A 622 11.00 -12.75 -48.92
CA LEU A 622 12.29 -13.29 -49.36
C LEU A 622 12.38 -13.45 -50.89
N ARG A 623 11.27 -13.77 -51.58
CA ARG A 623 11.24 -13.84 -53.05
C ARG A 623 11.36 -12.46 -53.67
N GLU A 624 10.65 -11.48 -53.11
CA GLU A 624 10.71 -10.08 -53.53
C GLU A 624 12.11 -9.50 -53.35
N ILE A 625 12.73 -9.68 -52.18
CA ILE A 625 14.11 -9.24 -51.91
C ILE A 625 15.09 -9.85 -52.93
N ARG A 626 14.96 -11.15 -53.24
CA ARG A 626 15.81 -11.81 -54.26
C ARG A 626 15.59 -11.25 -55.67
N SER A 627 14.35 -10.92 -56.03
CA SER A 627 14.04 -10.32 -57.34
C SER A 627 14.60 -8.90 -57.46
N GLU A 628 14.51 -8.09 -56.40
CA GLU A 628 15.03 -6.72 -56.36
C GLU A 628 16.57 -6.70 -56.34
N GLN A 629 17.21 -7.67 -55.68
CA GLN A 629 18.67 -7.87 -55.73
C GLN A 629 19.16 -8.22 -57.15
N GLN A 630 18.40 -9.00 -57.92
CA GLN A 630 18.74 -9.34 -59.31
C GLN A 630 18.57 -8.18 -60.28
N HIS A 631 17.75 -7.18 -59.94
CA HIS A 631 17.48 -6.00 -60.76
C HIS A 631 18.37 -4.79 -60.44
N VAL A 632 19.34 -4.90 -59.53
CA VAL A 632 20.34 -3.84 -59.32
C VAL A 632 21.32 -3.86 -60.51
N PRO A 633 21.36 -2.83 -61.38
CA PRO A 633 22.42 -2.73 -62.36
C PRO A 633 23.72 -2.51 -61.59
N LEU A 634 24.69 -3.40 -61.82
CA LEU A 634 26.08 -3.19 -61.45
C LEU A 634 26.51 -1.82 -62.00
N SER A 635 26.61 -0.81 -61.13
CA SER A 635 27.37 0.39 -61.47
C SER A 635 28.81 -0.04 -61.77
N PRO A 636 29.39 0.35 -62.91
CA PRO A 636 30.69 -0.16 -63.30
C PRO A 636 31.75 0.31 -62.30
N LEU A 637 32.51 -0.65 -61.80
CA LEU A 637 33.78 -0.47 -61.11
C LEU A 637 34.66 0.44 -61.97
N MET A 638 34.79 1.71 -61.58
CA MET A 638 35.74 2.63 -62.18
C MET A 638 37.12 2.35 -61.55
N GLU A 639 37.85 1.52 -62.29
CA GLU A 639 39.30 1.45 -62.50
C GLU A 639 40.26 1.88 -61.38
N MET A 640 41.16 0.94 -61.12
CA MET A 640 42.46 1.10 -60.48
C MET A 640 43.23 2.30 -61.05
N GLU A 641 43.65 3.22 -60.18
CA GLU A 641 44.88 3.98 -60.42
C GLU A 641 45.97 3.48 -59.48
N THR A 642 46.83 2.69 -60.10
CA THR A 642 48.21 2.41 -59.69
C THR A 642 48.99 3.72 -59.51
N VAL A 643 49.62 3.91 -58.35
CA VAL A 643 50.94 4.57 -58.29
C VAL A 643 51.82 3.82 -57.30
N SER A 644 52.75 3.05 -57.88
CA SER A 644 53.98 2.52 -57.28
C SER A 644 55.13 3.51 -57.58
N PRO A 645 56.37 3.34 -57.07
CA PRO A 645 56.90 2.27 -56.22
C PRO A 645 57.33 2.70 -54.80
#